data_AF-A0A9W8IPI2-F1
#
_entry.id   AF-A0A9W8IPI2-F1
#
_cell.length_a   1.000
_cell.length_b   1.000
_cell.length_c   1.000
_cell.angle_alpha   90.00
_cell.angle_beta   90.00
_cell.angle_gamma   90.00
#
_symmetry.space_group_name_H-M   'P 1'
#
loop_
_entity.id
_entity.type
_entity.pdbx_description
1 polymer ?
#
loop_
_entity_poly.entity_id
_entity_poly.type
_entity_poly.pdbx_seq_one_letter_code
_entity_poly.pdbx_strand_id
1 'polypeptide(L)'
;MRRAYSRLLYGGLLVGRVLFSVLPSYIHPDEFFQSSEIAASDILRVTGHRTWEFSPAAPVRSIVPIYMYAGVPMFVLSFFSSLTPWTLFCASRAFMALLSFAVDACVFCTIGSQRTMLLLASSYCLVVFHVHSFSNAFASVVLAVCFWMLAEVERGRRGRRGWLGVLGAGLALGSFTHIAFPMFAWPLGLACLATLASARRAGSLTAWGLVSSVACLAGGGVLAALGMVLADSLYYGSLHWRGRLVSGSLTFTVLNNLSYNSRHENLATHGIQPRYMHVLVNMPLLFGPLYILAVARLWAFLRSGRRAACVGMAAAGSVVSGLALLSAAPHQEARFLLPALPGLAISTWRQVHLAPRSFWYAWIIFNAALFVVFGAMHQAGVVPVVAYLGESVWPHAQCRAVGADALCWEAGSGDVELTTKVFLVSTYLAPRHLLAQPSGLTTGARVEMTDLVGLETEEIRDILARSVRINATLVPKEGELVFKQTAATRYERTLLVMPGSVDVERIAPLDHRLVFSYAPHVNFDHMAETLTRSHRERNKQRAQRRRERETSAERAQRREIERRRAAARRHNETPEEREIRRLNGRMRAMRRRENETEDERLRRRELNRIRMAERRRCLKTAPGADDPPDYADIQSSDLTSADVRRESDPRALGFRVSANSGNSFAPPPPTEDAMSRAFSSLNMSQSDMAMLFHPGRLMNISQPASVFPPLPFADPLTFHLPAASSNASIVQHQLRHPRPHVRPVLGEVNPRQSLAHPQQLLATVSTYPILSGLAPLPGPAPQPRAEPTTTQTIEPQQPPSSNATSYFYYLP
;
A
#
# COMPACT_ATOMS: atom_id res chain seq x y z
N MET A 1 -32.45 16.28 -28.23
CA MET A 1 -31.05 16.74 -28.06
C MET A 1 -30.52 16.66 -26.62
N ARG A 2 -30.72 17.63 -25.71
CA ARG A 2 -30.03 17.67 -24.37
C ARG A 2 -29.98 16.34 -23.59
N ARG A 3 -31.09 15.60 -23.48
CA ARG A 3 -31.13 14.27 -22.81
C ARG A 3 -30.26 13.19 -23.49
N ALA A 4 -30.06 13.27 -24.81
CA ALA A 4 -29.19 12.35 -25.54
C ALA A 4 -27.72 12.64 -25.23
N TYR A 5 -27.30 13.92 -25.26
CA TYR A 5 -25.96 14.34 -24.86
C TYR A 5 -25.61 13.90 -23.43
N SER A 6 -26.54 14.04 -22.47
CA SER A 6 -26.30 13.56 -21.10
C SER A 6 -26.14 12.04 -21.01
N ARG A 7 -26.80 11.25 -21.86
CA ARG A 7 -26.64 9.79 -21.92
C ARG A 7 -25.30 9.40 -22.57
N LEU A 8 -24.90 10.08 -23.64
CA LEU A 8 -23.61 9.87 -24.30
C LEU A 8 -22.44 10.23 -23.36
N LEU A 9 -22.53 11.38 -22.67
CA LEU A 9 -21.54 11.79 -21.67
C LEU A 9 -21.45 10.77 -20.51
N TYR A 10 -22.59 10.33 -19.99
CA TYR A 10 -22.63 9.29 -18.95
C TYR A 10 -21.99 7.99 -19.43
N GLY A 11 -22.33 7.52 -20.64
CA GLY A 11 -21.72 6.34 -21.26
C GLY A 11 -20.20 6.47 -21.41
N GLY A 12 -19.71 7.61 -21.89
CA GLY A 12 -18.28 7.90 -22.00
C GLY A 12 -17.55 7.90 -20.64
N LEU A 13 -18.19 8.41 -19.59
CA LEU A 13 -17.66 8.35 -18.22
C LEU A 13 -17.63 6.91 -17.67
N LEU A 14 -18.61 6.06 -18.00
CA LEU A 14 -18.57 4.63 -17.63
C LEU A 14 -17.47 3.87 -18.38
N VAL A 15 -17.26 4.14 -19.67
CA VAL A 15 -16.12 3.60 -20.42
C VAL A 15 -14.81 4.07 -19.79
N GLY A 16 -14.70 5.35 -19.44
CA GLY A 16 -13.58 5.91 -18.69
C GLY A 16 -13.29 5.11 -17.42
N ARG A 17 -14.30 4.82 -16.59
CA ARG A 17 -14.13 3.99 -15.38
C ARG A 17 -13.51 2.62 -15.67
N VAL A 18 -13.94 1.94 -16.73
CA VAL A 18 -13.34 0.64 -17.11
C VAL A 18 -11.88 0.82 -17.54
N LEU A 19 -11.55 1.90 -18.27
CA LEU A 19 -10.16 2.20 -18.63
C LEU A 19 -9.28 2.51 -17.42
N PHE A 20 -9.80 3.15 -16.37
CA PHE A 20 -9.07 3.35 -15.11
C PHE A 20 -8.76 2.03 -14.37
N SER A 21 -9.50 0.95 -14.62
CA SER A 21 -9.25 -0.37 -14.01
C SER A 21 -7.98 -1.08 -14.53
N VAL A 22 -7.44 -0.66 -15.68
CA VAL A 22 -6.20 -1.22 -16.25
C VAL A 22 -4.97 -0.30 -16.07
N LEU A 23 -5.14 0.90 -15.51
CA LEU A 23 -4.01 1.79 -15.23
C LEU A 23 -3.20 1.28 -14.02
N PRO A 24 -1.85 1.39 -14.04
CA PRO A 24 -0.98 0.79 -13.03
C PRO A 24 -0.89 1.56 -11.71
N SER A 25 -1.72 2.58 -11.50
CA SER A 25 -1.74 3.39 -10.27
C SER A 25 -1.95 2.51 -9.04
N TYR A 26 -1.16 2.73 -8.00
CA TYR A 26 -1.18 1.95 -6.78
C TYR A 26 -1.54 2.90 -5.63
N ILE A 27 -2.74 2.74 -5.05
CA ILE A 27 -3.22 3.69 -4.04
C ILE A 27 -2.80 3.32 -2.63
N HIS A 28 -2.87 2.05 -2.24
CA HIS A 28 -2.51 1.60 -0.88
C HIS A 28 -2.31 0.07 -0.82
N PRO A 29 -1.34 -0.46 -0.06
CA PRO A 29 -1.02 -1.89 -0.03
C PRO A 29 -2.19 -2.86 0.15
N ASP A 30 -3.13 -2.54 1.03
CA ASP A 30 -4.30 -3.35 1.35
C ASP A 30 -5.20 -3.69 0.15
N GLU A 31 -5.08 -2.95 -0.97
CA GLU A 31 -5.69 -3.37 -2.24
C GLU A 31 -5.36 -4.84 -2.56
N PHE A 32 -4.12 -5.24 -2.29
CA PHE A 32 -3.61 -6.57 -2.55
C PHE A 32 -3.60 -7.42 -1.27
N PHE A 33 -2.95 -6.94 -0.21
CA PHE A 33 -2.66 -7.74 0.99
C PHE A 33 -3.86 -8.00 1.90
N GLN A 34 -4.97 -7.27 1.75
CA GLN A 34 -6.25 -7.61 2.38
C GLN A 34 -7.25 -8.27 1.42
N SER A 35 -6.88 -8.57 0.17
CA SER A 35 -7.78 -9.28 -0.75
C SER A 35 -7.14 -10.13 -1.84
N SER A 36 -6.68 -9.55 -2.95
CA SER A 36 -6.32 -10.32 -4.14
C SER A 36 -5.12 -11.24 -3.90
N GLU A 37 -4.19 -10.85 -3.03
CA GLU A 37 -3.05 -11.69 -2.64
C GLU A 37 -3.50 -12.96 -1.88
N ILE A 38 -4.46 -12.80 -0.97
CA ILE A 38 -5.05 -13.90 -0.20
C ILE A 38 -5.82 -14.85 -1.13
N ALA A 39 -6.72 -14.28 -1.94
CA ALA A 39 -7.55 -15.02 -2.89
C ALA A 39 -6.71 -15.77 -3.96
N ALA A 40 -5.69 -15.13 -4.52
CA ALA A 40 -4.80 -15.74 -5.51
C ALA A 40 -3.97 -16.87 -4.89
N SER A 41 -3.44 -16.67 -3.68
CA SER A 41 -2.65 -17.71 -3.01
C SER A 41 -3.49 -18.95 -2.66
N ASP A 42 -4.75 -18.77 -2.25
CA ASP A 42 -5.65 -19.89 -1.98
C ASP A 42 -6.13 -20.62 -3.25
N ILE A 43 -6.56 -19.88 -4.28
CA ILE A 43 -7.26 -20.44 -5.45
C ILE A 43 -6.27 -20.87 -6.54
N LEU A 44 -5.28 -20.03 -6.86
CA LEU A 44 -4.31 -20.26 -7.93
C LEU A 44 -3.02 -20.93 -7.43
N ARG A 45 -2.89 -21.12 -6.12
CA ARG A 45 -1.68 -21.69 -5.47
C ARG A 45 -0.39 -20.94 -5.83
N VAL A 46 -0.48 -19.64 -6.06
CA VAL A 46 0.70 -18.76 -6.25
C VAL A 46 1.25 -18.26 -4.92
N THR A 47 2.55 -17.94 -4.92
CA THR A 47 3.28 -17.43 -3.77
C THR A 47 2.72 -16.06 -3.38
N GLY A 48 2.16 -15.96 -2.17
CA GLY A 48 1.58 -14.73 -1.62
C GLY A 48 2.04 -14.46 -0.18
N HIS A 49 1.96 -13.21 0.25
CA HIS A 49 2.21 -12.79 1.62
C HIS A 49 0.90 -12.67 2.41
N ARG A 50 0.69 -13.58 3.38
CA ARG A 50 -0.40 -13.48 4.35
C ARG A 50 0.02 -12.56 5.49
N THR A 51 -0.71 -11.46 5.67
CA THR A 51 -0.49 -10.53 6.77
C THR A 51 -1.04 -11.09 8.09
N TRP A 52 -0.64 -10.46 9.21
CA TRP A 52 -1.12 -10.76 10.56
C TRP A 52 -2.67 -10.78 10.68
N GLU A 53 -3.37 -10.06 9.81
CA GLU A 53 -4.84 -9.95 9.80
C GLU A 53 -5.55 -11.30 9.57
N PHE A 54 -4.85 -12.22 8.89
CA PHE A 54 -5.29 -13.57 8.53
C PHE A 54 -4.62 -14.66 9.38
N SER A 55 -3.97 -14.28 10.48
CA SER A 55 -3.33 -15.24 11.40
C SER A 55 -4.38 -16.16 12.03
N PRO A 56 -4.27 -17.50 11.91
CA PRO A 56 -5.24 -18.43 12.50
C PRO A 56 -5.35 -18.33 14.03
N ALA A 57 -4.34 -17.79 14.71
CA ALA A 57 -4.34 -17.60 16.16
C ALA A 57 -5.30 -16.51 16.65
N ALA A 58 -5.54 -15.46 15.83
CA ALA A 58 -6.40 -14.34 16.17
C ALA A 58 -6.91 -13.63 14.89
N PRO A 59 -7.66 -14.30 14.02
CA PRO A 59 -8.04 -13.74 12.72
C PRO A 59 -9.04 -12.60 12.88
N VAL A 60 -8.77 -11.47 12.24
CA VAL A 60 -9.58 -10.24 12.32
C VAL A 60 -10.33 -9.92 11.03
N ARG A 61 -10.08 -10.65 9.94
CA ARG A 61 -10.81 -10.51 8.66
C ARG A 61 -11.69 -11.71 8.40
N SER A 62 -12.94 -11.46 8.04
CA SER A 62 -13.80 -12.49 7.47
C SER A 62 -13.34 -12.81 6.06
N ILE A 63 -13.30 -14.10 5.72
CA ILE A 63 -12.86 -14.55 4.41
C ILE A 63 -13.98 -14.46 3.36
N VAL A 64 -15.25 -14.55 3.79
CA VAL A 64 -16.41 -14.58 2.89
C VAL A 64 -16.50 -13.33 2.01
N PRO A 65 -16.42 -12.09 2.53
CA PRO A 65 -16.43 -10.90 1.68
C PRO A 65 -15.27 -10.86 0.69
N ILE A 66 -14.07 -11.27 1.12
CA ILE A 66 -12.86 -11.28 0.28
C ILE A 66 -13.04 -12.25 -0.89
N TYR A 67 -13.59 -13.44 -0.66
CA TYR A 67 -13.90 -14.36 -1.76
C TYR A 67 -14.98 -13.81 -2.70
N MET A 68 -15.94 -13.02 -2.21
CA MET A 68 -16.96 -12.40 -3.06
C MET A 68 -16.39 -11.35 -4.04
N TYR A 69 -15.42 -10.52 -3.64
CA TYR A 69 -14.91 -9.44 -4.51
C TYR A 69 -13.50 -9.68 -5.10
N ALA A 70 -12.70 -10.56 -4.51
CA ALA A 70 -11.36 -10.92 -5.01
C ALA A 70 -11.21 -12.42 -5.31
N GLY A 71 -11.99 -13.29 -4.67
CA GLY A 71 -12.01 -14.74 -4.99
C GLY A 71 -12.64 -15.04 -6.35
N VAL A 72 -13.77 -14.43 -6.68
CA VAL A 72 -14.46 -14.62 -7.97
C VAL A 72 -13.55 -14.41 -9.20
N PRO A 73 -12.81 -13.29 -9.36
CA PRO A 73 -11.90 -13.13 -10.50
C PRO A 73 -10.77 -14.15 -10.51
N MET A 74 -10.23 -14.55 -9.35
CA MET A 74 -9.19 -15.58 -9.27
C MET A 74 -9.71 -16.98 -9.63
N PHE A 75 -10.95 -17.31 -9.25
CA PHE A 75 -11.60 -18.54 -9.67
C PHE A 75 -11.85 -18.57 -11.18
N VAL A 76 -12.26 -17.44 -11.79
CA VAL A 76 -12.34 -17.34 -13.26
C VAL A 76 -10.96 -17.52 -13.90
N LEU A 77 -9.90 -16.95 -13.33
CA LEU A 77 -8.53 -17.12 -13.84
C LEU A 77 -7.99 -18.56 -13.70
N SER A 78 -8.47 -19.36 -12.75
CA SER A 78 -8.01 -20.76 -12.59
C SER A 78 -8.32 -21.68 -13.77
N PHE A 79 -9.18 -21.25 -14.70
CA PHE A 79 -9.47 -21.97 -15.96
C PHE A 79 -8.49 -21.65 -17.10
N PHE A 80 -7.52 -20.75 -16.88
CA PHE A 80 -6.54 -20.34 -17.89
C PHE A 80 -5.15 -20.88 -17.57
N SER A 81 -4.45 -21.40 -18.58
CA SER A 81 -3.13 -22.04 -18.44
C SER A 81 -1.96 -21.07 -18.29
N SER A 82 -2.14 -19.81 -18.69
CA SER A 82 -1.06 -18.81 -18.75
C SER A 82 -1.49 -17.57 -17.99
N LEU A 83 -0.91 -17.38 -16.81
CA LEU A 83 -1.18 -16.25 -15.92
C LEU A 83 0.00 -15.30 -15.96
N THR A 84 -0.25 -14.06 -16.35
CA THR A 84 0.73 -12.97 -16.30
C THR A 84 0.43 -12.02 -15.14
N PRO A 85 1.44 -11.27 -14.65
CA PRO A 85 1.25 -10.21 -13.66
C PRO A 85 0.10 -9.25 -14.02
N TRP A 86 0.01 -8.86 -15.30
CA TRP A 86 -1.05 -7.99 -15.81
C TRP A 86 -2.44 -8.64 -15.81
N THR A 87 -2.56 -9.94 -16.13
CA THR A 87 -3.87 -10.62 -16.07
C THR A 87 -4.41 -10.72 -14.65
N LEU A 88 -3.56 -11.03 -13.67
CA LEU A 88 -3.95 -11.09 -12.24
C LEU A 88 -4.42 -9.72 -11.74
N PHE A 89 -3.63 -8.68 -12.02
CA PHE A 89 -3.92 -7.29 -11.67
C PHE A 89 -5.23 -6.77 -12.31
N CYS A 90 -5.33 -6.86 -13.64
CA CYS A 90 -6.47 -6.33 -14.38
C CYS A 90 -7.77 -7.11 -14.08
N ALA A 91 -7.72 -8.42 -13.82
CA ALA A 91 -8.93 -9.20 -13.52
C ALA A 91 -9.60 -8.77 -12.21
N SER A 92 -8.81 -8.58 -11.12
CA SER A 92 -9.33 -8.06 -9.86
C SER A 92 -9.96 -6.68 -10.02
N ARG A 93 -9.28 -5.78 -10.74
CA ARG A 93 -9.78 -4.41 -10.95
C ARG A 93 -10.99 -4.32 -11.88
N ALA A 94 -11.02 -5.12 -12.95
CA ALA A 94 -12.17 -5.19 -13.85
C ALA A 94 -13.42 -5.73 -13.13
N PHE A 95 -13.26 -6.70 -12.22
CA PHE A 95 -14.37 -7.20 -11.40
C PHE A 95 -14.87 -6.16 -10.39
N MET A 96 -13.97 -5.41 -9.75
CA MET A 96 -14.35 -4.27 -8.90
C MET A 96 -15.03 -3.15 -9.70
N ALA A 97 -14.57 -2.85 -10.91
CA ALA A 97 -15.23 -1.93 -11.82
C ALA A 97 -16.66 -2.40 -12.16
N LEU A 98 -16.88 -3.70 -12.41
CA LEU A 98 -18.21 -4.28 -12.60
C LEU A 98 -19.10 -4.09 -11.35
N LEU A 99 -18.59 -4.38 -10.16
CA LEU A 99 -19.31 -4.17 -8.89
C LEU A 99 -19.63 -2.68 -8.65
N SER A 100 -18.77 -1.75 -9.08
CA SER A 100 -18.98 -0.31 -8.92
C SER A 100 -20.26 0.19 -9.60
N PHE A 101 -20.70 -0.44 -10.70
CA PHE A 101 -21.95 -0.08 -11.38
C PHE A 101 -23.20 -0.37 -10.54
N ALA A 102 -23.11 -1.24 -9.52
CA ALA A 102 -24.19 -1.44 -8.57
C ALA A 102 -24.45 -0.17 -7.72
N VAL A 103 -23.43 0.66 -7.45
CA VAL A 103 -23.60 1.96 -6.78
C VAL A 103 -24.46 2.88 -7.66
N ASP A 104 -24.12 2.98 -8.95
CA ASP A 104 -24.87 3.80 -9.91
C ASP A 104 -26.33 3.33 -10.01
N ALA A 105 -26.55 2.03 -10.18
CA ALA A 105 -27.88 1.44 -10.27
C ALA A 105 -28.70 1.68 -9.00
N CYS A 106 -28.14 1.45 -7.81
CA CYS A 106 -28.84 1.63 -6.54
C CYS A 106 -29.19 3.10 -6.26
N VAL A 107 -28.27 4.04 -6.53
CA VAL A 107 -28.55 5.47 -6.37
C VAL A 107 -29.57 5.95 -7.41
N PHE A 108 -29.48 5.48 -8.66
CA PHE A 108 -30.49 5.79 -9.68
C PHE A 108 -31.87 5.26 -9.31
N CYS A 109 -31.99 4.00 -8.90
CA CYS A 109 -33.24 3.39 -8.43
C CYS A 109 -33.78 4.03 -7.14
N THR A 110 -32.94 4.70 -6.35
CA THR A 110 -33.36 5.45 -5.17
C THR A 110 -33.93 6.83 -5.52
N ILE A 111 -33.34 7.54 -6.49
CA ILE A 111 -33.59 8.98 -6.72
C ILE A 111 -34.18 9.31 -8.10
N GLY A 112 -33.73 8.66 -9.17
CA GLY A 112 -34.09 8.96 -10.56
C GLY A 112 -33.40 10.21 -11.17
N SER A 113 -32.36 10.76 -10.54
CA SER A 113 -31.73 12.03 -10.94
C SER A 113 -30.58 11.85 -11.95
N GLN A 114 -30.78 12.29 -13.20
CA GLN A 114 -29.74 12.26 -14.24
C GLN A 114 -28.49 13.09 -13.89
N ARG A 115 -28.64 14.23 -13.20
CA ARG A 115 -27.49 15.05 -12.79
C ARG A 115 -26.68 14.38 -11.67
N THR A 116 -27.34 13.63 -10.79
CA THR A 116 -26.65 12.83 -9.77
C THR A 116 -25.86 11.69 -10.41
N MET A 117 -26.36 11.10 -11.50
CA MET A 117 -25.61 10.08 -12.26
C MET A 117 -24.37 10.65 -12.94
N LEU A 118 -24.46 11.84 -13.55
CA LEU A 118 -23.29 12.51 -14.10
C LEU A 118 -22.27 12.86 -13.00
N LEU A 119 -22.73 13.25 -11.81
CA LEU A 119 -21.85 13.52 -10.67
C LEU A 119 -21.16 12.24 -10.18
N LEU A 120 -21.88 11.13 -10.01
CA LEU A 120 -21.29 9.85 -9.61
C LEU A 120 -20.29 9.34 -10.65
N ALA A 121 -20.66 9.31 -11.93
CA ALA A 121 -19.80 8.82 -12.99
C ALA A 121 -18.55 9.69 -13.24
N SER A 122 -18.56 10.95 -12.80
CA SER A 122 -17.38 11.85 -12.83
C SER A 122 -16.67 11.98 -11.48
N SER A 123 -17.04 11.19 -10.47
CA SER A 123 -16.37 11.17 -9.16
C SER A 123 -15.13 10.28 -9.18
N TYR A 124 -13.96 10.84 -8.85
CA TYR A 124 -12.71 10.08 -8.76
C TYR A 124 -12.72 9.01 -7.66
N CYS A 125 -13.55 9.17 -6.63
CA CYS A 125 -13.84 8.08 -5.68
C CYS A 125 -14.44 6.85 -6.38
N LEU A 126 -15.33 7.03 -7.36
CA LEU A 126 -16.01 5.91 -8.04
C LEU A 126 -15.25 5.42 -9.28
N VAL A 127 -14.53 6.32 -9.95
CA VAL A 127 -13.72 6.01 -11.14
C VAL A 127 -12.39 5.36 -10.78
N VAL A 128 -11.79 5.74 -9.64
CA VAL A 128 -10.49 5.23 -9.20
C VAL A 128 -10.66 4.31 -7.99
N PHE A 129 -11.00 4.81 -6.80
CA PHE A 129 -11.02 3.97 -5.59
C PHE A 129 -11.97 2.76 -5.65
N HIS A 130 -13.07 2.82 -6.40
CA HIS A 130 -13.99 1.67 -6.54
C HIS A 130 -13.63 0.69 -7.66
N VAL A 131 -12.60 0.95 -8.47
CA VAL A 131 -12.03 -0.05 -9.39
C VAL A 131 -10.84 -0.79 -8.76
N HIS A 132 -10.27 -0.26 -7.69
CA HIS A 132 -9.27 -0.95 -6.85
C HIS A 132 -9.95 -1.94 -5.89
N SER A 133 -9.31 -3.05 -5.54
CA SER A 133 -9.83 -4.11 -4.65
C SER A 133 -9.82 -3.75 -3.15
N PHE A 134 -10.33 -2.57 -2.80
CA PHE A 134 -10.50 -2.17 -1.42
C PHE A 134 -11.78 -2.75 -0.79
N SER A 135 -11.63 -3.37 0.39
CA SER A 135 -12.74 -3.71 1.29
C SER A 135 -13.64 -2.49 1.59
N ASN A 136 -13.06 -1.29 1.67
CA ASN A 136 -13.79 -0.01 1.79
C ASN A 136 -14.70 0.31 0.59
N ALA A 137 -14.26 0.00 -0.64
CA ALA A 137 -15.07 0.17 -1.83
C ALA A 137 -16.19 -0.88 -1.90
N PHE A 138 -15.91 -2.15 -1.54
CA PHE A 138 -16.95 -3.17 -1.45
C PHE A 138 -17.99 -2.85 -0.36
N ALA A 139 -17.57 -2.34 0.80
CA ALA A 139 -18.46 -1.84 1.84
C ALA A 139 -19.36 -0.68 1.35
N SER A 140 -18.84 0.23 0.51
CA SER A 140 -19.62 1.28 -0.16
C SER A 140 -20.66 0.71 -1.14
N VAL A 141 -20.30 -0.31 -1.92
CA VAL A 141 -21.24 -1.05 -2.81
C VAL A 141 -22.37 -1.67 -1.99
N VAL A 142 -22.05 -2.41 -0.92
CA VAL A 142 -23.06 -3.02 -0.02
C VAL A 142 -23.96 -1.95 0.61
N LEU A 143 -23.41 -0.81 1.03
CA LEU A 143 -24.20 0.26 1.65
C LEU A 143 -25.15 0.93 0.64
N ALA A 144 -24.72 1.10 -0.62
CA ALA A 144 -25.58 1.59 -1.70
C ALA A 144 -26.77 0.64 -1.95
N VAL A 145 -26.53 -0.67 -1.93
CA VAL A 145 -27.57 -1.71 -2.02
C VAL A 145 -28.53 -1.63 -0.82
N CYS A 146 -28.02 -1.47 0.41
CA CYS A 146 -28.86 -1.29 1.60
C CYS A 146 -29.74 -0.03 1.53
N PHE A 147 -29.24 1.10 0.98
CA PHE A 147 -30.06 2.29 0.76
C PHE A 147 -31.19 2.05 -0.25
N TRP A 148 -30.90 1.36 -1.36
CA TRP A 148 -31.92 1.01 -2.34
C TRP A 148 -32.98 0.09 -1.73
N MET A 149 -32.58 -0.94 -0.98
CA MET A 149 -33.51 -1.83 -0.26
C MET A 149 -34.38 -1.06 0.75
N LEU A 150 -33.83 -0.10 1.49
CA LEU A 150 -34.62 0.77 2.37
C LEU A 150 -35.64 1.61 1.59
N ALA A 151 -35.30 2.08 0.38
CA ALA A 151 -36.23 2.79 -0.50
C ALA A 151 -37.35 1.87 -1.03
N GLU A 152 -37.05 0.61 -1.30
CA GLU A 152 -38.05 -0.40 -1.66
C GLU A 152 -39.02 -0.72 -0.52
N VAL A 153 -38.52 -0.76 0.71
CA VAL A 153 -39.33 -0.89 1.93
C VAL A 153 -40.19 0.36 2.17
N GLU A 154 -39.64 1.58 2.02
CA GLU A 154 -40.38 2.85 2.15
C GLU A 154 -41.50 2.98 1.11
N ARG A 155 -41.29 2.49 -0.12
CA ARG A 155 -42.28 2.46 -1.20
C ARG A 155 -43.38 1.41 -1.02
N GLY A 156 -43.27 0.52 -0.03
CA GLY A 156 -44.30 -0.48 0.28
C GLY A 156 -44.51 -1.55 -0.81
N ARG A 157 -43.47 -1.90 -1.60
CA ARG A 157 -43.60 -2.91 -2.66
C ARG A 157 -44.02 -4.29 -2.12
N ARG A 158 -44.69 -5.08 -2.98
CA ARG A 158 -45.00 -6.51 -2.72
C ARG A 158 -43.72 -7.26 -2.31
N GLY A 159 -43.84 -8.18 -1.36
CA GLY A 159 -42.69 -8.93 -0.84
C GLY A 159 -41.85 -8.21 0.21
N ARG A 160 -42.35 -7.13 0.84
CA ARG A 160 -41.62 -6.32 1.86
C ARG A 160 -40.87 -7.14 2.92
N ARG A 161 -41.41 -8.27 3.38
CA ARG A 161 -40.73 -9.18 4.33
C ARG A 161 -39.44 -9.78 3.76
N GLY A 162 -39.44 -10.16 2.48
CA GLY A 162 -38.25 -10.65 1.78
C GLY A 162 -37.19 -9.55 1.66
N TRP A 163 -37.58 -8.35 1.22
CA TRP A 163 -36.69 -7.18 1.18
C TRP A 163 -36.05 -6.85 2.53
N LEU A 164 -36.81 -6.99 3.63
CA LEU A 164 -36.27 -6.83 4.99
C LEU A 164 -35.25 -7.91 5.35
N GLY A 165 -35.51 -9.18 5.01
CA GLY A 165 -34.53 -10.27 5.20
C GLY A 165 -33.23 -10.04 4.44
N VAL A 166 -33.32 -9.64 3.17
CA VAL A 166 -32.12 -9.34 2.36
C VAL A 166 -31.40 -8.08 2.86
N LEU A 167 -32.13 -7.04 3.32
CA LEU A 167 -31.53 -5.88 3.97
C LEU A 167 -30.76 -6.28 5.25
N GLY A 168 -31.32 -7.17 6.07
CA GLY A 168 -30.66 -7.72 7.25
C GLY A 168 -29.36 -8.45 6.89
N ALA A 169 -29.42 -9.32 5.89
CA ALA A 169 -28.25 -10.03 5.37
C ALA A 169 -27.18 -9.07 4.82
N GLY A 170 -27.58 -8.01 4.10
CA GLY A 170 -26.67 -6.97 3.61
C GLY A 170 -25.99 -6.17 4.72
N LEU A 171 -26.73 -5.84 5.79
CA LEU A 171 -26.17 -5.19 6.99
C LEU A 171 -25.13 -6.09 7.68
N ALA A 172 -25.38 -7.39 7.78
CA ALA A 172 -24.41 -8.35 8.28
C ALA A 172 -23.18 -8.44 7.36
N LEU A 173 -23.37 -8.65 6.05
CA LEU A 173 -22.28 -8.76 5.07
C LEU A 173 -21.35 -7.54 5.09
N GLY A 174 -21.90 -6.34 5.12
CA GLY A 174 -21.09 -5.11 5.21
C GLY A 174 -20.30 -5.03 6.52
N SER A 175 -20.89 -5.47 7.63
CA SER A 175 -20.22 -5.50 8.94
C SER A 175 -19.04 -6.48 8.99
N PHE A 176 -19.13 -7.60 8.29
CA PHE A 176 -18.03 -8.56 8.12
C PHE A 176 -17.00 -8.10 7.07
N THR A 177 -17.41 -7.25 6.12
CA THR A 177 -16.53 -6.66 5.10
C THR A 177 -15.56 -5.65 5.71
N HIS A 178 -16.05 -4.72 6.54
CA HIS A 178 -15.23 -3.65 7.09
C HIS A 178 -15.74 -3.10 8.43
N ILE A 179 -14.84 -2.91 9.40
CA ILE A 179 -15.15 -2.38 10.74
C ILE A 179 -15.81 -0.98 10.71
N ALA A 180 -15.57 -0.18 9.67
CA ALA A 180 -16.22 1.11 9.48
C ALA A 180 -17.69 1.01 9.03
N PHE A 181 -18.11 -0.09 8.36
CA PHE A 181 -19.44 -0.19 7.78
C PHE A 181 -20.59 -0.01 8.80
N PRO A 182 -20.57 -0.64 9.99
CA PRO A 182 -21.59 -0.42 11.03
C PRO A 182 -21.79 1.06 11.39
N MET A 183 -20.70 1.85 11.40
CA MET A 183 -20.73 3.28 11.74
C MET A 183 -21.55 4.12 10.74
N PHE A 184 -21.56 3.71 9.47
CA PHE A 184 -22.42 4.27 8.42
C PHE A 184 -23.81 3.60 8.37
N ALA A 185 -23.93 2.34 8.76
CA ALA A 185 -25.12 1.53 8.46
C ALA A 185 -26.24 1.63 9.51
N TRP A 186 -25.94 1.88 10.79
CA TRP A 186 -26.96 1.90 11.85
C TRP A 186 -28.13 2.90 11.64
N PRO A 187 -27.98 4.08 11.00
CA PRO A 187 -29.10 4.98 10.75
C PRO A 187 -30.09 4.41 9.73
N LEU A 188 -29.67 3.52 8.82
CA LEU A 188 -30.58 2.79 7.92
C LEU A 188 -31.45 1.81 8.72
N GLY A 189 -30.88 1.14 9.73
CA GLY A 189 -31.61 0.26 10.64
C GLY A 189 -32.70 1.00 11.40
N LEU A 190 -32.36 2.15 12.01
CA LEU A 190 -33.34 3.00 12.69
C LEU A 190 -34.40 3.57 11.74
N ALA A 191 -34.01 4.01 10.55
CA ALA A 191 -34.94 4.46 9.52
C ALA A 191 -35.90 3.34 9.10
N CYS A 192 -35.41 2.11 8.97
CA CYS A 192 -36.23 0.93 8.67
C CYS A 192 -37.26 0.64 9.79
N LEU A 193 -36.85 0.73 11.06
CA LEU A 193 -37.79 0.60 12.17
C LEU A 193 -38.81 1.75 12.19
N ALA A 194 -38.39 2.97 11.87
CA ALA A 194 -39.26 4.14 11.79
C ALA A 194 -40.29 4.07 10.64
N THR A 195 -39.93 3.54 9.46
CA THR A 195 -40.89 3.30 8.36
C THR A 195 -41.91 2.24 8.75
N LEU A 196 -41.47 1.13 9.36
CA LEU A 196 -42.37 0.06 9.81
C LEU A 196 -43.33 0.53 10.92
N ALA A 197 -42.83 1.30 11.90
CA ALA A 197 -43.65 1.90 12.96
C ALA A 197 -44.64 2.92 12.38
N SER A 198 -44.23 3.72 11.38
CA SER A 198 -45.10 4.68 10.71
C SER A 198 -46.20 3.98 9.89
N ALA A 199 -45.87 2.91 9.17
CA ALA A 199 -46.86 2.07 8.47
C ALA A 199 -47.86 1.41 9.43
N ARG A 200 -47.42 1.02 10.64
CA ARG A 200 -48.30 0.50 11.71
C ARG A 200 -49.22 1.58 12.29
N ARG A 201 -48.74 2.82 12.45
CA ARG A 201 -49.58 3.96 12.87
C ARG A 201 -50.59 4.37 11.79
N ALA A 202 -50.20 4.30 10.52
CA ALA A 202 -51.07 4.61 9.37
C ALA A 202 -52.06 3.47 9.00
N GLY A 203 -52.23 2.44 9.83
CA GLY A 203 -53.13 1.31 9.58
C GLY A 203 -52.72 0.34 8.46
N SER A 204 -51.77 0.72 7.60
CA SER A 204 -51.25 -0.10 6.49
C SER A 204 -50.57 -1.41 6.93
N LEU A 205 -50.21 -1.54 8.21
CA LEU A 205 -49.55 -2.72 8.76
C LEU A 205 -50.22 -3.20 10.06
N THR A 206 -50.55 -4.49 10.15
CA THR A 206 -51.06 -5.12 11.39
C THR A 206 -49.96 -5.27 12.45
N ALA A 207 -50.34 -5.49 13.71
CA ALA A 207 -49.36 -5.73 14.79
C ALA A 207 -48.48 -6.97 14.52
N TRP A 208 -49.09 -8.09 14.14
CA TRP A 208 -48.36 -9.28 13.67
C TRP A 208 -47.51 -8.99 12.43
N GLY A 209 -48.00 -8.14 11.52
CA GLY A 209 -47.27 -7.65 10.36
C GLY A 209 -45.99 -6.89 10.74
N LEU A 210 -46.01 -6.10 11.82
CA LEU A 210 -44.83 -5.42 12.36
C LEU A 210 -43.83 -6.43 12.96
N VAL A 211 -44.29 -7.29 13.87
CA VAL A 211 -43.44 -8.31 14.53
C VAL A 211 -42.76 -9.20 13.48
N SER A 212 -43.52 -9.76 12.55
CA SER A 212 -42.97 -10.57 11.44
C SER A 212 -42.03 -9.79 10.52
N SER A 213 -42.22 -8.48 10.33
CA SER A 213 -41.30 -7.64 9.55
C SER A 213 -39.94 -7.46 10.26
N VAL A 214 -39.97 -7.19 11.57
CA VAL A 214 -38.76 -7.09 12.40
C VAL A 214 -38.06 -8.44 12.50
N ALA A 215 -38.81 -9.53 12.66
CA ALA A 215 -38.27 -10.90 12.69
C ALA A 215 -37.60 -11.29 11.36
N CYS A 216 -38.15 -10.90 10.20
CA CYS A 216 -37.47 -11.11 8.92
C CYS A 216 -36.15 -10.33 8.82
N LEU A 217 -36.13 -9.06 9.24
CA LEU A 217 -34.91 -8.23 9.25
C LEU A 217 -33.82 -8.82 10.14
N ALA A 218 -34.18 -9.17 11.39
CA ALA A 218 -33.25 -9.77 12.34
C ALA A 218 -32.79 -11.17 11.89
N GLY A 219 -33.72 -12.02 11.44
CA GLY A 219 -33.44 -13.37 10.97
C GLY A 219 -32.50 -13.39 9.76
N GLY A 220 -32.70 -12.51 8.78
CA GLY A 220 -31.81 -12.38 7.63
C GLY A 220 -30.38 -11.98 8.03
N GLY A 221 -30.24 -11.05 8.98
CA GLY A 221 -28.94 -10.64 9.51
C GLY A 221 -28.25 -11.74 10.33
N VAL A 222 -28.98 -12.41 11.21
CA VAL A 222 -28.47 -13.50 12.05
C VAL A 222 -28.05 -14.71 11.21
N LEU A 223 -28.85 -15.11 10.23
CA LEU A 223 -28.51 -16.23 9.34
C LEU A 223 -27.27 -15.93 8.49
N ALA A 224 -27.14 -14.72 7.95
CA ALA A 224 -25.95 -14.30 7.21
C ALA A 224 -24.70 -14.24 8.10
N ALA A 225 -24.82 -13.65 9.30
CA ALA A 225 -23.72 -13.59 10.27
C ALA A 225 -23.27 -14.99 10.73
N LEU A 226 -24.22 -15.91 11.01
CA LEU A 226 -23.92 -17.30 11.35
C LEU A 226 -23.22 -18.02 10.20
N GLY A 227 -23.70 -17.84 8.96
CA GLY A 227 -23.05 -18.41 7.77
C GLY A 227 -21.60 -17.96 7.61
N MET A 228 -21.32 -16.66 7.81
CA MET A 228 -19.95 -16.12 7.75
C MET A 228 -19.08 -16.58 8.92
N VAL A 229 -19.61 -16.64 10.16
CA VAL A 229 -18.89 -17.22 11.31
C VAL A 229 -18.53 -18.68 11.06
N LEU A 230 -19.44 -19.50 10.54
CA LEU A 230 -19.16 -20.90 10.23
C LEU A 230 -18.11 -21.03 9.12
N ALA A 231 -18.22 -20.24 8.04
CA ALA A 231 -17.25 -20.24 6.95
C ALA A 231 -15.86 -19.77 7.41
N ASP A 232 -15.77 -18.68 8.18
CA ASP A 232 -14.52 -18.20 8.78
C ASP A 232 -13.92 -19.28 9.70
N SER A 233 -14.73 -19.93 10.53
CA SER A 233 -14.27 -20.96 11.47
C SER A 233 -13.70 -22.20 10.76
N LEU A 234 -14.29 -22.61 9.64
CA LEU A 234 -13.78 -23.68 8.80
C LEU A 234 -12.49 -23.26 8.08
N TYR A 235 -12.45 -22.05 7.53
CA TYR A 235 -11.28 -21.53 6.79
C TYR A 235 -10.03 -21.37 7.68
N TYR A 236 -10.19 -20.83 8.88
CA TYR A 236 -9.08 -20.69 9.84
C TYR A 236 -8.75 -21.99 10.61
N GLY A 237 -9.46 -23.10 10.33
CA GLY A 237 -9.25 -24.38 11.00
C GLY A 237 -9.62 -24.40 12.49
N SER A 238 -10.41 -23.44 12.98
CA SER A 238 -10.89 -23.45 14.37
C SER A 238 -12.03 -24.46 14.55
N LEU A 239 -12.82 -24.69 13.50
CA LEU A 239 -13.92 -25.64 13.43
C LEU A 239 -13.56 -26.77 12.47
N HIS A 240 -13.75 -28.00 12.91
CA HIS A 240 -13.44 -29.21 12.17
C HIS A 240 -14.73 -29.97 11.86
N TRP A 241 -14.98 -30.23 10.59
CA TRP A 241 -16.06 -31.10 10.14
C TRP A 241 -15.47 -32.46 9.72
N ARG A 242 -15.75 -33.52 10.49
CA ARG A 242 -15.32 -34.90 10.18
C ARG A 242 -16.53 -35.83 10.15
N GLY A 243 -17.09 -36.06 8.97
CA GLY A 243 -18.27 -36.89 8.76
C GLY A 243 -19.51 -36.28 9.42
N ARG A 244 -20.03 -36.93 10.48
CA ARG A 244 -21.14 -36.41 11.31
C ARG A 244 -20.66 -35.65 12.55
N LEU A 245 -19.37 -35.66 12.86
CA LEU A 245 -18.82 -35.00 14.04
C LEU A 245 -18.35 -33.59 13.68
N VAL A 246 -18.85 -32.61 14.43
CA VAL A 246 -18.38 -31.21 14.41
C VAL A 246 -17.65 -30.98 15.73
N SER A 247 -16.38 -30.55 15.65
CA SER A 247 -15.55 -30.28 16.83
C SER A 247 -14.71 -29.01 16.66
N GLY A 248 -14.23 -28.44 17.77
CA GLY A 248 -13.47 -27.18 17.77
C GLY A 248 -14.28 -26.00 18.29
N SER A 249 -13.96 -24.80 17.82
CA SER A 249 -14.50 -23.53 18.31
C SER A 249 -14.92 -22.59 17.18
N LEU A 250 -15.86 -21.69 17.47
CA LEU A 250 -16.33 -20.67 16.53
C LEU A 250 -15.40 -19.45 16.54
N THR A 251 -14.96 -19.05 15.35
CA THR A 251 -14.16 -17.85 15.11
C THR A 251 -15.07 -16.65 14.83
N PHE A 252 -14.98 -15.61 15.67
CA PHE A 252 -15.74 -14.37 15.53
C PHE A 252 -14.84 -13.23 15.02
N THR A 253 -14.54 -13.23 13.72
CA THR A 253 -13.62 -12.28 13.08
C THR A 253 -13.93 -10.81 13.38
N VAL A 254 -15.20 -10.41 13.35
CA VAL A 254 -15.64 -9.04 13.70
C VAL A 254 -15.35 -8.69 15.16
N LEU A 255 -15.54 -9.62 16.10
CA LEU A 255 -15.25 -9.38 17.52
C LEU A 255 -13.73 -9.34 17.79
N ASN A 256 -12.96 -10.19 17.10
CA ASN A 256 -11.50 -10.14 17.13
C ASN A 256 -10.99 -8.79 16.59
N ASN A 257 -11.58 -8.29 15.49
CA ASN A 257 -11.23 -7.00 14.89
C ASN A 257 -11.53 -5.82 15.82
N LEU A 258 -12.69 -5.84 16.49
CA LEU A 258 -13.05 -4.86 17.52
C LEU A 258 -12.09 -4.93 18.73
N SER A 259 -11.76 -6.13 19.21
CA SER A 259 -10.81 -6.35 20.31
C SER A 259 -9.40 -5.84 19.96
N TYR A 260 -8.94 -6.09 18.73
CA TYR A 260 -7.67 -5.58 18.22
C TYR A 260 -7.65 -4.05 18.15
N ASN A 261 -8.67 -3.43 17.54
CA ASN A 261 -8.77 -1.97 17.37
C ASN A 261 -9.13 -1.21 18.65
N SER A 262 -9.55 -1.89 19.72
CA SER A 262 -9.77 -1.26 21.03
C SER A 262 -8.47 -1.00 21.80
N ARG A 263 -7.33 -1.57 21.38
CA ARG A 263 -6.04 -1.41 22.05
C ARG A 263 -5.24 -0.26 21.43
N HIS A 264 -4.91 0.74 22.23
CA HIS A 264 -4.14 1.90 21.78
C HIS A 264 -2.74 1.54 21.27
N GLU A 265 -2.10 0.51 21.84
CA GLU A 265 -0.79 0.01 21.40
C GLU A 265 -0.83 -0.48 19.93
N ASN A 266 -1.89 -1.21 19.56
CA ASN A 266 -2.11 -1.66 18.18
C ASN A 266 -2.41 -0.48 17.24
N LEU A 267 -3.17 0.52 17.70
CA LEU A 267 -3.44 1.73 16.90
C LEU A 267 -2.18 2.58 16.69
N ALA A 268 -1.29 2.62 17.68
CA ALA A 268 -0.06 3.39 17.63
C ALA A 268 0.92 2.88 16.54
N THR A 269 0.93 1.58 16.24
CA THR A 269 1.72 1.03 15.12
C THR A 269 1.20 1.52 13.76
N HIS A 270 -0.12 1.71 13.65
CA HIS A 270 -0.78 2.23 12.43
C HIS A 270 -0.78 3.77 12.35
N GLY A 271 -0.08 4.44 13.27
CA GLY A 271 -0.02 5.91 13.32
C GLY A 271 -1.28 6.54 13.90
N ILE A 272 -1.10 7.62 14.63
CA ILE A 272 -2.16 8.36 15.31
C ILE A 272 -2.30 9.73 14.64
N GLN A 273 -3.52 10.04 14.17
CA GLN A 273 -3.84 11.31 13.54
C GLN A 273 -4.65 12.22 14.48
N PRO A 274 -4.61 13.55 14.29
CA PRO A 274 -5.49 14.46 15.02
C PRO A 274 -6.96 14.17 14.73
N ARG A 275 -7.83 14.23 15.76
CA ARG A 275 -9.26 13.87 15.63
C ARG A 275 -10.06 14.66 14.58
N TYR A 276 -9.56 15.81 14.15
CA TYR A 276 -10.17 16.64 13.12
C TYR A 276 -9.80 16.22 11.68
N MET A 277 -8.85 15.28 11.49
CA MET A 277 -8.29 14.89 10.20
C MET A 277 -9.37 14.46 9.21
N HIS A 278 -10.30 13.61 9.64
CA HIS A 278 -11.42 13.20 8.79
C HIS A 278 -12.30 14.37 8.33
N VAL A 279 -12.61 15.32 9.23
CA VAL A 279 -13.53 16.45 8.97
C VAL A 279 -12.87 17.51 8.09
N LEU A 280 -11.66 17.94 8.46
CA LEU A 280 -11.00 19.10 7.85
C LEU A 280 -10.15 18.74 6.63
N VAL A 281 -9.79 17.46 6.44
CA VAL A 281 -8.85 17.06 5.40
C VAL A 281 -9.38 15.91 4.55
N ASN A 282 -9.76 14.77 5.14
CA ASN A 282 -10.13 13.60 4.34
C ASN A 282 -11.48 13.78 3.60
N MET A 283 -12.49 14.40 4.23
CA MET A 283 -13.77 14.70 3.55
C MET A 283 -13.60 15.72 2.39
N PRO A 284 -12.87 16.85 2.56
CA PRO A 284 -12.48 17.70 1.44
C PRO A 284 -11.67 16.99 0.36
N LEU A 285 -10.70 16.14 0.72
CA LEU A 285 -9.86 15.41 -0.24
C LEU A 285 -10.68 14.45 -1.11
N LEU A 286 -11.63 13.72 -0.54
CA LEU A 286 -12.43 12.71 -1.27
C LEU A 286 -13.61 13.31 -2.03
N PHE A 287 -14.26 14.33 -1.48
CA PHE A 287 -15.56 14.80 -1.99
C PHE A 287 -15.55 16.28 -2.40
N GLY A 288 -14.52 17.06 -2.05
CA GLY A 288 -14.29 18.40 -2.56
C GLY A 288 -15.53 19.30 -2.54
N PRO A 289 -15.96 19.85 -3.69
CA PRO A 289 -17.17 20.69 -3.78
C PRO A 289 -18.45 20.01 -3.27
N LEU A 290 -18.59 18.68 -3.38
CA LEU A 290 -19.76 17.94 -2.89
C LEU A 290 -19.83 17.96 -1.36
N TYR A 291 -18.68 17.92 -0.66
CA TYR A 291 -18.65 18.04 0.80
C TYR A 291 -19.15 19.42 1.26
N ILE A 292 -18.68 20.49 0.63
CA ILE A 292 -19.12 21.87 0.91
C ILE A 292 -20.64 21.98 0.69
N LEU A 293 -21.16 21.40 -0.40
CA LEU A 293 -22.59 21.36 -0.69
C LEU A 293 -23.39 20.57 0.37
N ALA A 294 -22.83 19.47 0.89
CA ALA A 294 -23.43 18.67 1.96
C ALA A 294 -23.47 19.40 3.30
N VAL A 295 -22.41 20.13 3.67
CA VAL A 295 -22.36 20.96 4.89
C VAL A 295 -23.40 22.09 4.83
N ALA A 296 -23.45 22.84 3.73
CA ALA A 296 -24.46 23.88 3.52
C ALA A 296 -25.89 23.31 3.55
N ARG A 297 -26.09 22.11 3.01
CA ARG A 297 -27.36 21.38 3.03
C ARG A 297 -27.78 20.95 4.43
N LEU A 298 -26.86 20.44 5.24
CA LEU A 298 -27.12 20.05 6.63
C LEU A 298 -27.57 21.27 7.46
N TRP A 299 -26.84 22.38 7.35
CA TRP A 299 -27.17 23.64 8.03
C TRP A 299 -28.57 24.18 7.65
N ALA A 300 -28.92 24.11 6.36
CA ALA A 300 -30.25 24.50 5.87
C ALA A 300 -31.36 23.48 6.26
N PHE A 301 -31.03 22.20 6.46
CA PHE A 301 -31.98 21.20 6.97
C PHE A 301 -32.35 21.49 8.42
N LEU A 302 -31.34 21.65 9.28
CA LEU A 302 -31.50 21.96 10.70
C LEU A 302 -32.35 23.22 10.94
N ARG A 303 -32.25 24.22 10.06
CA ARG A 303 -33.05 25.45 10.11
C ARG A 303 -34.49 25.33 9.61
N SER A 304 -34.80 24.40 8.69
CA SER A 304 -36.06 24.49 7.91
C SER A 304 -37.17 23.53 8.30
N GLY A 305 -36.98 22.65 9.30
CA GLY A 305 -38.05 21.81 9.91
C GLY A 305 -38.81 20.85 8.97
N ARG A 306 -38.46 20.82 7.68
CA ARG A 306 -39.22 20.12 6.64
C ARG A 306 -39.02 18.61 6.72
N ARG A 307 -40.13 17.87 6.77
CA ARG A 307 -40.13 16.41 6.62
C ARG A 307 -39.45 16.01 5.31
N ALA A 308 -38.41 15.20 5.41
CA ALA A 308 -37.75 14.57 4.27
C ALA A 308 -38.17 13.10 4.15
N ALA A 309 -37.96 12.49 2.99
CA ALA A 309 -38.13 11.05 2.81
C ALA A 309 -37.20 10.28 3.77
N CYS A 310 -37.64 9.12 4.25
CA CYS A 310 -36.93 8.38 5.31
C CYS A 310 -35.54 7.95 4.86
N VAL A 311 -35.41 7.42 3.63
CA VAL A 311 -34.10 7.13 3.00
C VAL A 311 -33.20 8.36 2.91
N GLY A 312 -33.76 9.54 2.63
CA GLY A 312 -32.98 10.79 2.55
C GLY A 312 -32.43 11.22 3.92
N MET A 313 -33.19 10.98 4.99
CA MET A 313 -32.72 11.20 6.37
C MET A 313 -31.71 10.13 6.79
N ALA A 314 -31.94 8.86 6.44
CA ALA A 314 -30.99 7.77 6.67
C ALA A 314 -29.64 8.03 5.98
N ALA A 315 -29.66 8.53 4.75
CA ALA A 315 -28.46 8.86 3.98
C ALA A 315 -27.67 10.03 4.59
N ALA A 316 -28.36 11.10 5.02
CA ALA A 316 -27.71 12.19 5.73
C ALA A 316 -27.16 11.73 7.10
N GLY A 317 -27.95 10.96 7.85
CA GLY A 317 -27.56 10.39 9.15
C GLY A 317 -26.35 9.48 9.03
N SER A 318 -26.30 8.62 8.01
CA SER A 318 -25.18 7.72 7.69
C SER A 318 -23.87 8.46 7.46
N VAL A 319 -23.89 9.53 6.65
CA VAL A 319 -22.69 10.37 6.42
C VAL A 319 -22.23 11.04 7.72
N VAL A 320 -23.16 11.61 8.49
CA VAL A 320 -22.84 12.30 9.75
C VAL A 320 -22.33 11.31 10.81
N SER A 321 -22.96 10.14 10.95
CA SER A 321 -22.58 9.14 11.95
C SER A 321 -21.26 8.46 11.62
N GLY A 322 -21.06 8.07 10.36
CA GLY A 322 -19.80 7.49 9.91
C GLY A 322 -18.63 8.47 10.08
N LEU A 323 -18.83 9.72 9.69
CA LEU A 323 -17.83 10.77 9.91
C LEU A 323 -17.54 10.99 11.41
N ALA A 324 -18.56 11.12 12.25
CA ALA A 324 -18.38 11.37 13.68
C ALA A 324 -17.71 10.20 14.43
N LEU A 325 -18.12 8.96 14.15
CA LEU A 325 -17.58 7.77 14.81
C LEU A 325 -16.15 7.45 14.34
N LEU A 326 -15.85 7.61 13.05
CA LEU A 326 -14.46 7.49 12.56
C LEU A 326 -13.57 8.64 13.07
N SER A 327 -14.10 9.86 13.19
CA SER A 327 -13.35 11.00 13.78
C SER A 327 -13.04 10.81 15.28
N ALA A 328 -13.73 9.90 15.97
CA ALA A 328 -13.43 9.54 17.35
C ALA A 328 -12.28 8.52 17.46
N ALA A 329 -12.02 7.73 16.40
CA ALA A 329 -10.91 6.79 16.36
C ALA A 329 -9.56 7.54 16.27
N PRO A 330 -8.49 7.06 16.94
CA PRO A 330 -7.15 7.65 16.83
C PRO A 330 -6.50 7.49 15.45
N HIS A 331 -6.86 6.42 14.74
CA HIS A 331 -6.33 6.09 13.42
C HIS A 331 -7.32 6.53 12.33
N GLN A 332 -6.92 7.45 11.44
CA GLN A 332 -7.80 8.17 10.51
C GLN A 332 -7.27 8.22 9.08
N GLU A 333 -7.60 7.20 8.28
CA GLU A 333 -7.25 7.13 6.88
C GLU A 333 -8.40 7.57 5.97
N ALA A 334 -8.11 8.29 4.89
CA ALA A 334 -9.15 8.83 4.02
C ALA A 334 -10.12 7.76 3.50
N ARG A 335 -9.60 6.63 3.01
CA ARG A 335 -10.37 5.52 2.41
C ARG A 335 -11.50 4.95 3.29
N PHE A 336 -11.42 5.06 4.62
CA PHE A 336 -12.51 4.64 5.51
C PHE A 336 -13.81 5.45 5.31
N LEU A 337 -13.72 6.62 4.69
CA LEU A 337 -14.86 7.47 4.34
C LEU A 337 -15.49 7.15 2.97
N LEU A 338 -14.94 6.23 2.17
CA LEU A 338 -15.52 5.86 0.86
C LEU A 338 -17.01 5.46 0.92
N PRO A 339 -17.50 4.73 1.95
CA PRO A 339 -18.93 4.45 2.12
C PRO A 339 -19.82 5.69 2.29
N ALA A 340 -19.26 6.88 2.58
CA ALA A 340 -20.05 8.11 2.59
C ALA A 340 -20.59 8.51 1.21
N LEU A 341 -19.96 8.06 0.10
CA LEU A 341 -20.31 8.48 -1.26
C LEU A 341 -21.80 8.25 -1.64
N PRO A 342 -22.39 7.04 -1.51
CA PRO A 342 -23.81 6.84 -1.77
C PRO A 342 -24.71 7.69 -0.86
N GLY A 343 -24.35 7.84 0.42
CA GLY A 343 -25.09 8.68 1.37
C GLY A 343 -25.06 10.17 1.00
N LEU A 344 -23.92 10.68 0.53
CA LEU A 344 -23.76 12.04 0.02
C LEU A 344 -24.60 12.26 -1.25
N ALA A 345 -24.54 11.33 -2.21
CA ALA A 345 -25.32 11.42 -3.44
C ALA A 345 -26.84 11.41 -3.17
N ILE A 346 -27.31 10.58 -2.23
CA ILE A 346 -28.72 10.47 -1.84
C ILE A 346 -29.20 11.64 -0.99
N SER A 347 -28.39 12.20 -0.10
CA SER A 347 -28.79 13.33 0.76
C SER A 347 -28.77 14.69 0.05
N THR A 348 -27.92 14.85 -0.98
CA THR A 348 -27.67 16.14 -1.66
C THR A 348 -28.27 16.28 -3.08
N TRP A 349 -28.95 15.27 -3.63
CA TRP A 349 -29.36 15.27 -5.05
C TRP A 349 -30.15 16.51 -5.50
N ARG A 350 -31.00 17.07 -4.63
CA ARG A 350 -31.78 18.29 -4.91
C ARG A 350 -30.87 19.51 -5.05
N GLN A 351 -29.81 19.56 -4.26
CA GLN A 351 -28.81 20.62 -4.26
C GLN A 351 -27.92 20.51 -5.49
N VAL A 352 -27.49 19.29 -5.86
CA VAL A 352 -26.79 19.03 -7.13
C VAL A 352 -27.64 19.45 -8.34
N HIS A 353 -28.96 19.28 -8.28
CA HIS A 353 -29.86 19.76 -9.32
C HIS A 353 -29.97 21.30 -9.39
N LEU A 354 -29.72 22.01 -8.28
CA LEU A 354 -29.75 23.47 -8.21
C LEU A 354 -28.34 24.11 -8.23
N ALA A 355 -27.28 23.32 -8.33
CA ALA A 355 -25.91 23.79 -8.22
C ALA A 355 -25.53 24.74 -9.38
N PRO A 356 -24.84 25.87 -9.09
CA PRO A 356 -24.43 26.85 -10.10
C PRO A 356 -23.32 26.30 -11.00
N ARG A 357 -23.05 26.99 -12.12
CA ARG A 357 -21.97 26.59 -13.06
C ARG A 357 -20.59 26.52 -12.39
N SER A 358 -20.30 27.43 -11.45
CA SER A 358 -19.06 27.44 -10.67
C SER A 358 -18.81 26.15 -9.90
N PHE A 359 -19.85 25.53 -9.33
CA PHE A 359 -19.74 24.22 -8.69
C PHE A 359 -19.29 23.14 -9.68
N TRP A 360 -19.86 23.13 -10.89
CA TRP A 360 -19.50 22.13 -11.91
C TRP A 360 -18.09 22.34 -12.48
N TYR A 361 -17.65 23.58 -12.67
CA TYR A 361 -16.25 23.86 -13.04
C TYR A 361 -15.28 23.38 -11.95
N ALA A 362 -15.54 23.73 -10.68
CA ALA A 362 -14.73 23.27 -9.55
C ALA A 362 -14.74 21.74 -9.43
N TRP A 363 -15.90 21.09 -9.61
CA TRP A 363 -16.06 19.64 -9.60
C TRP A 363 -15.24 18.95 -10.69
N ILE A 364 -15.29 19.45 -11.93
CA ILE A 364 -14.55 18.88 -13.06
C ILE A 364 -13.04 19.06 -12.85
N ILE A 365 -12.58 20.25 -12.47
CA ILE A 365 -11.14 20.52 -12.23
C ILE A 365 -10.60 19.65 -11.08
N PHE A 366 -11.35 19.57 -9.97
CA PHE A 366 -11.01 18.75 -8.81
C PHE A 366 -10.88 17.27 -9.17
N ASN A 367 -11.90 16.68 -9.81
CA ASN A 367 -11.84 15.27 -10.19
C ASN A 367 -10.79 15.01 -11.27
N ALA A 368 -10.60 15.92 -12.24
CA ALA A 368 -9.57 15.79 -13.27
C ALA A 368 -8.15 15.75 -12.68
N ALA A 369 -7.83 16.64 -11.73
CA ALA A 369 -6.55 16.62 -11.04
C ALA A 369 -6.33 15.31 -10.26
N LEU A 370 -7.36 14.83 -9.56
CA LEU A 370 -7.27 13.63 -8.74
C LEU A 370 -7.33 12.32 -9.55
N PHE A 371 -7.94 12.30 -10.74
CA PHE A 371 -7.81 11.21 -11.72
C PHE A 371 -6.34 11.04 -12.15
N VAL A 372 -5.65 12.14 -12.49
CA VAL A 372 -4.24 12.09 -12.90
C VAL A 372 -3.37 11.64 -11.73
N VAL A 373 -3.51 12.28 -10.57
CA VAL A 373 -2.71 11.97 -9.38
C VAL A 373 -2.93 10.52 -8.91
N PHE A 374 -4.15 10.16 -8.50
CA PHE A 374 -4.41 8.85 -7.89
C PHE A 374 -4.72 7.74 -8.88
N GLY A 375 -5.20 8.06 -10.08
CA GLY A 375 -5.59 7.09 -11.09
C GLY A 375 -4.49 6.75 -12.10
N ALA A 376 -3.46 7.60 -12.26
CA ALA A 376 -2.37 7.35 -13.22
C ALA A 376 -0.95 7.43 -12.64
N MET A 377 -0.66 8.33 -11.67
CA MET A 377 0.72 8.60 -11.24
C MET A 377 1.10 7.98 -9.88
N HIS A 378 0.17 7.91 -8.92
CA HIS A 378 0.49 7.51 -7.55
C HIS A 378 1.06 6.10 -7.48
N GLN A 379 2.31 5.98 -7.04
CA GLN A 379 3.08 4.74 -6.91
C GLN A 379 3.02 3.83 -8.16
N ALA A 380 2.76 4.40 -9.34
CA ALA A 380 2.37 3.64 -10.53
C ALA A 380 3.48 2.77 -11.13
N GLY A 381 4.73 2.94 -10.68
CA GLY A 381 5.86 2.07 -11.05
C GLY A 381 5.86 0.71 -10.37
N VAL A 382 5.13 0.50 -9.25
CA VAL A 382 5.23 -0.77 -8.50
C VAL A 382 4.72 -1.97 -9.31
N VAL A 383 3.57 -1.86 -9.97
CA VAL A 383 3.00 -2.98 -10.77
C VAL A 383 3.85 -3.27 -12.01
N PRO A 384 4.29 -2.29 -12.82
CA PRO A 384 5.23 -2.50 -13.92
C PRO A 384 6.56 -3.14 -13.49
N VAL A 385 7.12 -2.75 -12.34
CA VAL A 385 8.35 -3.40 -11.80
C VAL A 385 8.08 -4.86 -11.44
N VAL A 386 6.97 -5.17 -10.77
CA VAL A 386 6.61 -6.58 -10.48
C VAL A 386 6.34 -7.37 -11.77
N ALA A 387 5.77 -6.73 -12.79
CA ALA A 387 5.58 -7.35 -14.09
C ALA A 387 6.92 -7.71 -14.77
N TYR A 388 7.86 -6.76 -14.82
CA TYR A 388 9.23 -6.97 -15.31
C TYR A 388 9.98 -8.07 -14.52
N LEU A 389 9.80 -8.13 -13.20
CA LEU A 389 10.38 -9.19 -12.38
C LEU A 389 9.76 -10.56 -12.68
N GLY A 390 8.45 -10.61 -12.95
CA GLY A 390 7.71 -11.81 -13.35
C GLY A 390 8.23 -12.46 -14.63
N GLU A 391 8.72 -11.66 -15.60
CA GLU A 391 9.36 -12.15 -16.83
C GLU A 391 10.67 -12.93 -16.58
N SER A 392 11.22 -12.88 -15.36
CA SER A 392 12.40 -13.67 -14.94
C SER A 392 12.09 -14.90 -14.08
N VAL A 393 10.81 -15.24 -13.91
CA VAL A 393 10.35 -16.46 -13.20
C VAL A 393 10.27 -17.63 -14.18
N TRP A 394 11.43 -18.11 -14.62
CA TRP A 394 11.55 -19.21 -15.57
C TRP A 394 11.38 -20.60 -14.91
N PRO A 395 10.54 -21.50 -15.46
CA PRO A 395 10.45 -22.89 -14.99
C PRO A 395 11.77 -23.65 -15.14
N HIS A 396 12.43 -23.44 -16.28
CA HIS A 396 13.72 -24.03 -16.64
C HIS A 396 14.63 -22.95 -17.24
N ALA A 397 15.91 -23.00 -16.90
CA ALA A 397 16.88 -22.03 -17.37
C ALA A 397 18.23 -22.69 -17.67
N GLN A 398 19.03 -22.03 -18.50
CA GLN A 398 20.42 -22.41 -18.76
C GLN A 398 21.32 -21.22 -18.51
N CYS A 399 22.58 -21.48 -18.13
CA CYS A 399 23.57 -20.46 -17.81
C CYS A 399 24.90 -20.76 -18.49
N ARG A 400 25.57 -19.73 -19.01
CA ARG A 400 26.94 -19.76 -19.52
C ARG A 400 27.82 -18.90 -18.61
N ALA A 401 28.86 -19.50 -18.02
CA ALA A 401 29.83 -18.81 -17.18
C ALA A 401 30.63 -17.76 -17.98
N VAL A 402 30.89 -16.61 -17.35
CA VAL A 402 31.69 -15.49 -17.85
C VAL A 402 32.52 -14.95 -16.68
N GLY A 403 33.68 -15.58 -16.44
CA GLY A 403 34.48 -15.31 -15.25
C GLY A 403 33.80 -15.82 -13.99
N ALA A 404 33.60 -14.95 -13.00
CA ALA A 404 32.87 -15.27 -11.76
C ALA A 404 31.33 -15.08 -11.87
N ASP A 405 30.87 -14.45 -12.95
CA ASP A 405 29.45 -14.24 -13.24
C ASP A 405 28.97 -15.24 -14.32
N ALA A 406 27.68 -15.26 -14.61
CA ALA A 406 27.08 -16.07 -15.66
C ALA A 406 25.96 -15.31 -16.37
N LEU A 407 25.80 -15.59 -17.67
CA LEU A 407 24.65 -15.16 -18.47
C LEU A 407 23.65 -16.30 -18.51
N CYS A 408 22.44 -16.08 -18.02
CA CYS A 408 21.37 -17.07 -17.95
C CYS A 408 20.16 -16.66 -18.79
N TRP A 409 19.45 -17.62 -19.38
CA TRP A 409 18.27 -17.40 -20.22
C TRP A 409 17.22 -18.51 -20.01
N GLU A 410 15.97 -18.24 -20.36
CA GLU A 410 14.89 -19.25 -20.35
C GLU A 410 15.17 -20.35 -21.38
N ALA A 411 14.99 -21.61 -20.97
CA ALA A 411 15.25 -22.77 -21.82
C ALA A 411 14.14 -23.81 -21.68
N GLY A 412 14.04 -24.74 -22.65
CA GLY A 412 13.11 -25.87 -22.54
C GLY A 412 13.54 -26.94 -21.51
N SER A 413 14.76 -26.87 -21.00
CA SER A 413 15.32 -27.80 -20.01
C SER A 413 16.51 -27.19 -19.28
N GLY A 414 16.69 -27.53 -18.00
CA GLY A 414 17.85 -27.16 -17.19
C GLY A 414 17.56 -27.14 -15.69
N ASP A 415 18.44 -27.78 -14.92
CA ASP A 415 18.40 -27.85 -13.44
C ASP A 415 19.40 -26.85 -12.81
N VAL A 416 19.14 -25.56 -13.01
CA VAL A 416 19.83 -24.48 -12.29
C VAL A 416 18.84 -23.77 -11.37
N GLU A 417 19.29 -23.40 -10.17
CA GLU A 417 18.53 -22.64 -9.18
C GLU A 417 18.96 -21.16 -9.26
N LEU A 418 18.14 -20.33 -9.91
CA LEU A 418 18.32 -18.89 -10.03
C LEU A 418 17.52 -18.18 -8.92
N THR A 419 18.20 -17.37 -8.12
CA THR A 419 17.56 -16.53 -7.09
C THR A 419 17.76 -15.06 -7.40
N THR A 420 16.67 -14.34 -7.66
CA THR A 420 16.66 -12.88 -7.80
C THR A 420 16.19 -12.25 -6.48
N LYS A 421 17.11 -11.70 -5.69
CA LYS A 421 16.75 -10.92 -4.50
C LYS A 421 16.44 -9.48 -4.90
N VAL A 422 15.32 -8.95 -4.42
CA VAL A 422 14.84 -7.61 -4.75
C VAL A 422 14.62 -6.84 -3.47
N PHE A 423 15.38 -5.77 -3.28
CA PHE A 423 15.20 -4.84 -2.18
C PHE A 423 14.36 -3.65 -2.64
N LEU A 424 13.22 -3.42 -1.98
CA LEU A 424 12.38 -2.25 -2.23
C LEU A 424 12.68 -1.17 -1.18
N VAL A 425 12.94 0.06 -1.64
CA VAL A 425 13.22 1.22 -0.78
C VAL A 425 12.30 2.36 -1.21
N SER A 426 11.60 2.97 -0.25
CA SER A 426 10.77 4.15 -0.50
C SER A 426 9.67 3.97 -1.56
N THR A 427 9.17 2.75 -1.75
CA THR A 427 7.92 2.45 -2.50
C THR A 427 6.91 1.80 -1.57
N TYR A 428 5.68 1.57 -2.03
CA TYR A 428 4.81 0.61 -1.34
C TYR A 428 5.26 -0.84 -1.53
N LEU A 429 4.83 -1.69 -0.60
CA LEU A 429 5.12 -3.12 -0.58
C LEU A 429 4.63 -3.80 -1.87
N ALA A 430 5.53 -4.46 -2.60
CA ALA A 430 5.17 -5.10 -3.87
C ALA A 430 4.34 -6.38 -3.65
N PRO A 431 3.15 -6.52 -4.28
CA PRO A 431 2.29 -7.69 -4.14
C PRO A 431 2.94 -8.93 -4.75
N ARG A 432 3.15 -9.97 -3.94
CA ARG A 432 3.92 -11.15 -4.37
C ARG A 432 3.15 -12.05 -5.32
N HIS A 433 1.82 -12.12 -5.14
CA HIS A 433 0.97 -12.94 -6.01
C HIS A 433 1.03 -12.54 -7.49
N LEU A 434 1.32 -11.26 -7.80
CA LEU A 434 1.45 -10.78 -9.17
C LEU A 434 2.67 -11.37 -9.89
N LEU A 435 3.69 -11.89 -9.18
CA LEU A 435 4.79 -12.62 -9.83
C LEU A 435 4.35 -13.95 -10.48
N ALA A 436 3.12 -14.41 -10.20
CA ALA A 436 2.58 -15.70 -10.63
C ALA A 436 3.42 -16.95 -10.25
N GLN A 437 4.42 -16.78 -9.39
CA GLN A 437 5.35 -17.85 -8.97
C GLN A 437 4.59 -18.96 -8.23
N PRO A 438 4.64 -20.23 -8.67
CA PRO A 438 4.00 -21.36 -8.00
C PRO A 438 4.43 -21.51 -6.53
N SER A 439 3.52 -21.98 -5.67
CA SER A 439 3.82 -22.27 -4.26
C SER A 439 4.53 -23.62 -4.10
N GLY A 440 5.84 -23.66 -4.35
CA GLY A 440 6.66 -24.86 -4.17
C GLY A 440 8.08 -24.72 -4.69
N LEU A 441 8.96 -25.69 -4.38
CA LEU A 441 10.36 -25.71 -4.82
C LEU A 441 10.55 -26.12 -6.31
N THR A 442 9.48 -26.27 -7.08
CA THR A 442 9.49 -26.87 -8.43
C THR A 442 9.78 -25.86 -9.56
N THR A 443 10.53 -24.79 -9.28
CA THR A 443 10.90 -23.77 -10.29
C THR A 443 12.40 -23.54 -10.29
N GLY A 444 13.01 -23.55 -11.49
CA GLY A 444 14.42 -23.24 -11.67
C GLY A 444 14.75 -21.79 -11.29
N ALA A 445 13.82 -20.85 -11.46
CA ALA A 445 14.03 -19.45 -11.07
C ALA A 445 12.97 -18.94 -10.08
N ARG A 446 13.43 -18.20 -9.06
CA ARG A 446 12.60 -17.56 -8.04
C ARG A 446 12.96 -16.09 -7.79
N VAL A 447 11.97 -15.29 -7.42
CA VAL A 447 12.12 -13.87 -7.07
C VAL A 447 11.75 -13.66 -5.60
N GLU A 448 12.72 -13.20 -4.79
CA GLU A 448 12.56 -12.93 -3.36
C GLU A 448 12.48 -11.41 -3.12
N MET A 449 11.28 -10.90 -2.84
CA MET A 449 11.06 -9.47 -2.57
C MET A 449 11.11 -9.14 -1.08
N THR A 450 12.06 -8.30 -0.70
CA THR A 450 12.27 -7.78 0.67
C THR A 450 12.03 -6.28 0.70
N ASP A 451 11.15 -5.84 1.59
CA ASP A 451 10.89 -4.42 1.84
C ASP A 451 11.89 -3.86 2.86
N LEU A 452 12.48 -2.71 2.55
CA LEU A 452 13.41 -1.97 3.40
C LEU A 452 12.84 -0.60 3.83
N VAL A 453 11.55 -0.34 3.59
CA VAL A 453 10.86 0.87 4.05
C VAL A 453 11.00 1.02 5.57
N GLY A 454 11.47 2.20 5.99
CA GLY A 454 11.62 2.57 7.40
C GLY A 454 12.97 2.22 8.03
N LEU A 455 13.87 1.55 7.31
CA LEU A 455 15.27 1.37 7.73
C LEU A 455 16.09 2.66 7.52
N GLU A 456 17.11 2.85 8.35
CA GLU A 456 18.07 3.95 8.20
C GLU A 456 19.02 3.70 7.02
N THR A 457 19.56 4.77 6.44
CA THR A 457 20.41 4.67 5.23
C THR A 457 21.67 3.80 5.46
N GLU A 458 22.21 3.79 6.67
CA GLU A 458 23.36 2.95 7.03
C GLU A 458 22.99 1.46 7.15
N GLU A 459 21.79 1.13 7.65
CA GLU A 459 21.30 -0.27 7.71
C GLU A 459 21.07 -0.83 6.31
N ILE A 460 20.49 -0.03 5.41
CA ILE A 460 20.32 -0.38 4.00
C ILE A 460 21.68 -0.61 3.35
N ARG A 461 22.68 0.26 3.62
CA ARG A 461 24.04 0.10 3.11
C ARG A 461 24.69 -1.19 3.61
N ASP A 462 24.49 -1.56 4.87
CA ASP A 462 24.99 -2.81 5.46
C ASP A 462 24.36 -4.06 4.84
N ILE A 463 23.05 -4.02 4.55
CA ILE A 463 22.33 -5.10 3.84
C ILE A 463 22.88 -5.25 2.41
N LEU A 464 22.97 -4.15 1.66
CA LEU A 464 23.51 -4.15 0.31
C LEU A 464 24.98 -4.61 0.33
N ALA A 465 25.80 -4.15 1.27
CA ALA A 465 27.21 -4.52 1.35
C ALA A 465 27.45 -6.04 1.43
N ARG A 466 26.54 -6.78 2.07
CA ARG A 466 26.57 -8.25 2.27
C ARG A 466 25.91 -9.07 1.15
N SER A 467 25.14 -8.43 0.28
CA SER A 467 24.37 -9.09 -0.78
C SER A 467 25.21 -9.43 -2.02
N VAL A 468 24.74 -10.36 -2.86
CA VAL A 468 25.48 -10.83 -4.03
C VAL A 468 25.50 -9.76 -5.12
N ARG A 469 26.71 -9.30 -5.43
CA ARG A 469 27.02 -8.28 -6.45
C ARG A 469 27.59 -8.93 -7.70
N ILE A 470 27.17 -8.46 -8.86
CA ILE A 470 27.53 -9.02 -10.17
C ILE A 470 28.10 -7.91 -11.06
N ASN A 471 28.84 -8.25 -12.12
CA ASN A 471 29.50 -7.24 -12.95
C ASN A 471 28.54 -6.52 -13.91
N ALA A 472 28.34 -5.20 -13.75
CA ALA A 472 27.46 -4.44 -14.64
C ALA A 472 28.07 -4.04 -15.99
N THR A 473 29.39 -4.20 -16.18
CA THR A 473 30.02 -4.01 -17.50
C THR A 473 29.65 -5.13 -18.47
N LEU A 474 29.15 -6.27 -17.95
CA LEU A 474 28.55 -7.31 -18.78
C LEU A 474 27.24 -6.76 -19.37
N VAL A 475 27.20 -6.63 -20.69
CA VAL A 475 25.99 -6.31 -21.44
C VAL A 475 25.37 -7.64 -21.89
N PRO A 476 24.31 -8.13 -21.22
CA PRO A 476 23.60 -9.31 -21.69
C PRO A 476 22.92 -9.00 -23.03
N LYS A 477 22.69 -10.04 -23.84
CA LYS A 477 21.79 -9.95 -24.99
C LYS A 477 20.33 -9.83 -24.55
N GLU A 478 19.46 -9.46 -25.48
CA GLU A 478 18.01 -9.55 -25.28
C GLU A 478 17.61 -10.99 -24.91
N GLY A 479 16.86 -11.16 -23.82
CA GLY A 479 16.52 -12.47 -23.22
C GLY A 479 17.58 -13.09 -22.31
N GLU A 480 18.81 -12.58 -22.26
CA GLU A 480 19.84 -12.99 -21.27
C GLU A 480 19.77 -12.10 -20.01
N LEU A 481 20.01 -12.69 -18.84
CA LEU A 481 20.12 -12.02 -17.55
C LEU A 481 21.45 -12.38 -16.89
N VAL A 482 22.14 -11.39 -16.31
CA VAL A 482 23.38 -11.63 -15.57
C VAL A 482 23.03 -12.13 -14.16
N PHE A 483 23.74 -13.16 -13.71
CA PHE A 483 23.75 -13.67 -12.33
C PHE A 483 25.20 -13.96 -11.90
N LYS A 484 25.41 -14.25 -10.63
CA LYS A 484 26.69 -14.73 -10.09
C LYS A 484 26.56 -16.13 -9.54
N GLN A 485 27.52 -16.99 -9.87
CA GLN A 485 27.51 -18.38 -9.41
C GLN A 485 27.86 -18.42 -7.91
N THR A 486 26.97 -18.99 -7.10
CA THR A 486 27.14 -19.14 -5.65
C THR A 486 27.39 -20.59 -5.24
N ALA A 487 26.96 -21.55 -6.05
CA ALA A 487 27.34 -22.96 -5.98
C ALA A 487 27.24 -23.60 -7.38
N ALA A 488 27.61 -24.87 -7.53
CA ALA A 488 27.67 -25.57 -8.82
C ALA A 488 26.42 -25.35 -9.72
N THR A 489 25.22 -25.49 -9.16
CA THR A 489 23.94 -25.26 -9.84
C THR A 489 23.19 -24.02 -9.35
N ARG A 490 23.77 -23.21 -8.46
CA ARG A 490 23.10 -22.04 -7.85
C ARG A 490 23.66 -20.72 -8.34
N TYR A 491 22.75 -19.83 -8.70
CA TYR A 491 23.07 -18.51 -9.22
C TYR A 491 22.21 -17.46 -8.50
N GLU A 492 22.82 -16.35 -8.10
CA GLU A 492 22.14 -15.28 -7.37
C GLU A 492 22.41 -13.91 -8.02
N ARG A 493 21.41 -13.04 -8.01
CA ARG A 493 21.55 -11.61 -8.34
C ARG A 493 20.74 -10.76 -7.36
N THR A 494 21.19 -9.53 -7.13
CA THR A 494 20.51 -8.57 -6.25
C THR A 494 20.07 -7.33 -7.03
N LEU A 495 18.80 -6.96 -6.92
CA LEU A 495 18.18 -5.77 -7.52
C LEU A 495 17.71 -4.80 -6.42
N LEU A 496 17.80 -3.49 -6.69
CA LEU A 496 17.30 -2.41 -5.84
C LEU A 496 16.22 -1.61 -6.57
N VAL A 497 15.01 -1.59 -6.02
CA VAL A 497 13.84 -0.86 -6.51
C VAL A 497 13.60 0.34 -5.63
N MET A 498 13.55 1.54 -6.20
CA MET A 498 13.29 2.77 -5.43
C MET A 498 12.93 3.92 -6.38
N PRO A 499 12.09 4.90 -5.99
CA PRO A 499 11.63 5.92 -6.94
C PRO A 499 12.78 6.77 -7.49
N GLY A 500 12.66 7.20 -8.75
CA GLY A 500 13.56 8.18 -9.38
C GLY A 500 13.74 9.52 -8.64
N SER A 501 12.93 9.82 -7.61
CA SER A 501 13.11 10.97 -6.72
C SER A 501 14.11 10.74 -5.57
N VAL A 502 14.61 9.51 -5.39
CA VAL A 502 15.56 9.14 -4.34
C VAL A 502 16.93 8.91 -4.96
N ASP A 503 17.93 9.60 -4.39
CA ASP A 503 19.32 9.58 -4.83
C ASP A 503 20.02 8.25 -4.48
N VAL A 504 20.49 7.54 -5.51
CA VAL A 504 21.16 6.23 -5.41
C VAL A 504 22.49 6.34 -4.71
N GLU A 505 23.33 7.32 -5.10
CA GLU A 505 24.70 7.44 -4.63
C GLU A 505 24.77 7.63 -3.10
N ARG A 506 23.70 8.21 -2.53
CA ARG A 506 23.56 8.35 -1.08
C ARG A 506 23.30 7.02 -0.36
N ILE A 507 22.47 6.15 -0.94
CA ILE A 507 22.09 4.86 -0.33
C ILE A 507 23.19 3.83 -0.59
N ALA A 508 23.52 3.65 -1.87
CA ALA A 508 24.60 2.83 -2.36
C ALA A 508 25.60 3.72 -3.13
N PRO A 509 26.68 4.20 -2.47
CA PRO A 509 27.82 4.83 -3.14
C PRO A 509 28.65 3.77 -3.86
N LEU A 510 27.98 3.05 -4.75
CA LEU A 510 28.46 1.90 -5.48
C LEU A 510 28.06 2.09 -6.93
N ASP A 511 29.03 1.84 -7.79
CA ASP A 511 28.87 1.34 -9.14
C ASP A 511 27.51 0.67 -9.38
N HIS A 512 26.67 1.23 -10.25
CA HIS A 512 25.32 0.74 -10.50
C HIS A 512 24.89 0.87 -11.96
N ARG A 513 23.87 0.10 -12.35
CA ARG A 513 23.31 0.15 -13.71
C ARG A 513 21.78 0.17 -13.69
N LEU A 514 21.21 1.04 -14.51
CA LEU A 514 19.79 1.05 -14.83
C LEU A 514 19.46 -0.14 -15.74
N VAL A 515 18.43 -0.92 -15.37
CA VAL A 515 17.96 -2.09 -16.13
C VAL A 515 16.52 -1.93 -16.63
N PHE A 516 15.66 -1.32 -15.83
CA PHE A 516 14.27 -1.00 -16.18
C PHE A 516 13.86 0.26 -15.41
N SER A 517 13.01 1.09 -16.00
CA SER A 517 12.50 2.35 -15.41
C SER A 517 11.05 2.53 -15.80
N TYR A 518 10.22 3.07 -14.90
CA TYR A 518 8.83 3.36 -15.23
C TYR A 518 8.41 4.78 -14.87
N ALA A 519 7.81 5.47 -15.84
CA ALA A 519 7.26 6.81 -15.65
C ALA A 519 5.86 6.93 -16.30
N PRO A 520 4.95 7.73 -15.74
CA PRO A 520 5.11 8.57 -14.55
C PRO A 520 4.95 7.80 -13.22
N HIS A 521 5.70 8.21 -12.20
CA HIS A 521 5.55 7.75 -10.82
C HIS A 521 5.54 8.96 -9.87
N VAL A 522 4.66 8.96 -8.86
CA VAL A 522 4.67 9.93 -7.74
C VAL A 522 4.48 9.20 -6.42
N ASN A 523 5.37 9.46 -5.46
CA ASN A 523 5.24 9.05 -4.06
C ASN A 523 5.07 10.30 -3.18
N PHE A 524 4.00 10.37 -2.38
CA PHE A 524 3.74 11.47 -1.46
C PHE A 524 4.35 11.31 -0.06
N ASP A 525 4.60 10.07 0.39
CA ASP A 525 5.03 9.76 1.75
C ASP A 525 6.40 10.36 2.08
N HIS A 526 7.32 10.29 1.11
CA HIS A 526 8.64 10.93 1.22
C HIS A 526 8.67 12.36 0.66
N MET A 527 7.59 12.87 0.08
CA MET A 527 7.58 14.19 -0.56
C MET A 527 7.87 15.31 0.45
N ALA A 528 7.33 15.26 1.67
CA ALA A 528 7.60 16.25 2.71
C ALA A 528 9.09 16.27 3.11
N GLU A 529 9.73 15.09 3.19
CA GLU A 529 11.15 15.01 3.50
C GLU A 529 12.02 15.50 2.32
N THR A 530 11.69 15.09 1.09
CA THR A 530 12.37 15.53 -0.14
C THR A 530 12.25 17.04 -0.36
N LEU A 531 11.07 17.63 -0.11
CA LEU A 531 10.87 19.08 -0.11
C LEU A 531 11.72 19.76 0.98
N THR A 532 11.72 19.23 2.21
CA THR A 532 12.53 19.77 3.31
C THR A 532 14.02 19.70 2.99
N ARG A 533 14.50 18.59 2.42
CA ARG A 533 15.88 18.40 1.93
C ARG A 533 16.21 19.42 0.84
N SER A 534 15.36 19.57 -0.18
CA SER A 534 15.50 20.58 -1.25
C SER A 534 15.52 22.03 -0.71
N HIS A 535 14.71 22.34 0.29
CA HIS A 535 14.75 23.65 0.97
C HIS A 535 16.05 23.85 1.76
N ARG A 536 16.56 22.82 2.47
CA ARG A 536 17.84 22.87 3.18
C ARG A 536 19.01 23.09 2.22
N GLU A 537 19.07 22.39 1.09
CA GLU A 537 20.15 22.59 0.10
C GLU A 537 20.07 23.95 -0.60
N ARG A 538 18.88 24.39 -1.03
CA ARG A 538 18.71 25.75 -1.57
C ARG A 538 19.12 26.82 -0.54
N ASN A 539 18.87 26.60 0.74
CA ASN A 539 19.32 27.50 1.81
C ASN A 539 20.84 27.44 2.05
N LYS A 540 21.47 26.27 2.00
CA LYS A 540 22.95 26.13 2.06
C LYS A 540 23.61 26.85 0.88
N GLN A 541 23.15 26.62 -0.35
CA GLN A 541 23.66 27.28 -1.55
C GLN A 541 23.47 28.81 -1.49
N ARG A 542 22.31 29.29 -1.03
CA ARG A 542 22.06 30.72 -0.80
C ARG A 542 23.00 31.30 0.27
N ALA A 543 23.25 30.57 1.36
CA ALA A 543 24.18 31.00 2.41
C ALA A 543 25.65 31.01 1.92
N GLN A 544 26.06 30.05 1.10
CA GLN A 544 27.37 30.02 0.46
C GLN A 544 27.54 31.19 -0.51
N ARG A 545 26.60 31.40 -1.45
CA ARG A 545 26.65 32.54 -2.38
C ARG A 545 26.63 33.90 -1.69
N ARG A 546 26.01 34.01 -0.49
CA ARG A 546 26.14 35.20 0.37
C ARG A 546 27.57 35.33 0.94
N ARG A 547 28.13 34.27 1.50
CA ARG A 547 29.51 34.22 2.04
C ARG A 547 30.58 34.55 1.02
N GLU A 548 30.37 34.19 -0.24
CA GLU A 548 31.27 34.48 -1.37
C GLU A 548 31.20 35.95 -1.82
N ARG A 549 30.09 36.65 -1.51
CA ARG A 549 29.85 38.06 -1.87
C ARG A 549 30.08 39.04 -0.71
N GLU A 550 30.40 38.55 0.48
CA GLU A 550 30.70 39.38 1.66
C GLU A 550 32.03 40.13 1.49
N THR A 551 32.00 41.42 1.82
CA THR A 551 33.22 42.22 2.03
C THR A 551 33.99 41.73 3.26
N SER A 552 35.28 42.10 3.35
CA SER A 552 36.13 41.81 4.51
C SER A 552 35.55 42.34 5.83
N ALA A 553 34.92 43.52 5.80
CA ALA A 553 34.26 44.14 6.94
C ALA A 553 33.03 43.36 7.42
N GLU A 554 32.10 43.02 6.51
CA GLU A 554 30.91 42.20 6.84
C GLU A 554 31.32 40.81 7.37
N ARG A 555 32.35 40.20 6.77
CA ARG A 555 32.89 38.91 7.21
C ARG A 555 33.46 38.98 8.62
N ALA A 556 34.08 40.10 9.00
CA ALA A 556 34.58 40.35 10.35
C ALA A 556 33.41 40.57 11.34
N GLN A 557 32.42 41.40 10.97
CA GLN A 557 31.23 41.66 11.77
C GLN A 557 30.44 40.37 12.06
N ARG A 558 30.22 39.50 11.05
CA ARG A 558 29.55 38.21 11.27
C ARG A 558 30.34 37.32 12.22
N ARG A 559 31.67 37.24 12.07
CA ARG A 559 32.54 36.46 12.99
C ARG A 559 32.42 36.97 14.43
N GLU A 560 32.33 38.28 14.63
CA GLU A 560 32.15 38.87 15.96
C GLU A 560 30.76 38.54 16.56
N ILE A 561 29.70 38.63 15.76
CA ILE A 561 28.35 38.19 16.17
C ILE A 561 28.33 36.69 16.52
N GLU A 562 28.99 35.84 15.73
CA GLU A 562 29.11 34.39 15.99
C GLU A 562 29.89 34.11 17.29
N ARG A 563 30.99 34.85 17.56
CA ARG A 563 31.74 34.77 18.83
C ARG A 563 30.87 35.13 20.02
N ARG A 564 30.17 36.27 19.99
CA ARG A 564 29.28 36.72 21.08
C ARG A 564 28.17 35.71 21.35
N ARG A 565 27.52 35.20 20.30
CA ARG A 565 26.49 34.14 20.42
C ARG A 565 27.06 32.83 20.98
N ALA A 566 28.30 32.46 20.63
CA ALA A 566 28.95 31.27 21.18
C ALA A 566 29.38 31.45 22.64
N ALA A 567 29.84 32.65 23.04
CA ALA A 567 30.16 32.98 24.42
C ALA A 567 28.90 32.96 25.32
N ALA A 568 27.81 33.60 24.88
CA ALA A 568 26.54 33.60 25.59
C ALA A 568 25.97 32.19 25.81
N ARG A 569 26.04 31.31 24.80
CA ARG A 569 25.66 29.89 24.99
C ARG A 569 26.53 29.20 26.05
N ARG A 570 27.86 29.36 26.01
CA ARG A 570 28.78 28.75 26.99
C ARG A 570 28.58 29.25 28.41
N HIS A 571 28.19 30.51 28.58
CA HIS A 571 27.86 31.09 29.87
C HIS A 571 26.62 30.42 30.49
N ASN A 572 25.63 30.13 29.65
CA ASN A 572 24.34 29.57 30.08
C ASN A 572 24.26 28.03 30.00
N GLU A 573 25.37 27.33 29.69
CA GLU A 573 25.43 25.85 29.68
C GLU A 573 25.26 25.27 31.09
N THR A 574 24.36 24.30 31.22
CA THR A 574 24.22 23.49 32.45
C THR A 574 25.49 22.64 32.71
N PRO A 575 25.69 22.11 33.93
CA PRO A 575 26.83 21.23 34.22
C PRO A 575 26.90 20.01 33.29
N GLU A 576 25.76 19.37 33.01
CA GLU A 576 25.65 18.20 32.12
C GLU A 576 25.97 18.56 30.66
N GLU A 577 25.39 19.64 30.13
CA GLU A 577 25.67 20.12 28.76
C GLU A 577 27.16 20.45 28.57
N ARG A 578 27.76 21.06 29.59
CA ARG A 578 29.19 21.43 29.63
C ARG A 578 30.08 20.18 29.61
N GLU A 579 29.68 19.11 30.30
CA GLU A 579 30.38 17.82 30.27
C GLU A 579 30.24 17.12 28.91
N ILE A 580 29.01 17.01 28.38
CA ILE A 580 28.73 16.45 27.05
C ILE A 580 29.54 17.20 25.97
N ARG A 581 29.63 18.54 26.06
CA ARG A 581 30.47 19.34 25.13
C ARG A 581 31.96 19.05 25.31
N ARG A 582 32.47 18.89 26.53
CA ARG A 582 33.87 18.52 26.80
C ARG A 582 34.21 17.12 26.28
N LEU A 583 33.35 16.14 26.50
CA LEU A 583 33.49 14.77 26.01
C LEU A 583 33.53 14.74 24.47
N ASN A 584 32.54 15.34 23.82
CA ASN A 584 32.52 15.50 22.36
C ASN A 584 33.72 16.31 21.83
N GLY A 585 34.26 17.23 22.61
CA GLY A 585 35.52 17.92 22.33
C GLY A 585 36.71 16.96 22.31
N ARG A 586 36.85 16.12 23.34
CA ARG A 586 37.89 15.07 23.44
C ARG A 586 37.79 14.06 22.29
N MET A 587 36.61 13.52 22.02
CA MET A 587 36.40 12.55 20.91
C MET A 587 36.76 13.13 19.54
N ARG A 588 36.37 14.37 19.25
CA ARG A 588 36.75 15.04 17.99
C ARG A 588 38.25 15.32 17.90
N ALA A 589 38.91 15.60 19.02
CA ALA A 589 40.36 15.78 19.05
C ALA A 589 41.11 14.43 18.91
N MET A 590 40.55 13.33 19.42
CA MET A 590 41.07 11.97 19.22
C MET A 590 41.00 11.57 17.74
N ARG A 591 39.81 11.57 17.12
CA ARG A 591 39.64 11.19 15.70
C ARG A 591 40.46 12.06 14.75
N ARG A 592 40.68 13.34 15.08
CA ARG A 592 41.59 14.21 14.29
C ARG A 592 43.05 13.75 14.36
N ARG A 593 43.52 13.24 15.50
CA ARG A 593 44.90 12.71 15.67
C ARG A 593 45.09 11.34 15.05
N GLU A 594 44.01 10.57 14.95
CA GLU A 594 43.95 9.26 14.31
C GLU A 594 44.02 9.40 12.78
N ASN A 595 43.31 10.40 12.23
CA ASN A 595 43.28 10.72 10.81
C ASN A 595 44.35 11.78 10.40
N GLU A 596 45.36 12.06 11.23
CA GLU A 596 46.47 12.96 10.88
C GLU A 596 47.41 12.27 9.89
N THR A 597 47.76 12.93 8.79
CA THR A 597 48.89 12.48 7.94
C THR A 597 50.22 12.64 8.69
N GLU A 598 51.27 11.88 8.34
CA GLU A 598 52.56 11.99 9.05
C GLU A 598 53.17 13.40 8.98
N ASP A 599 53.02 14.12 7.86
CA ASP A 599 53.44 15.52 7.74
C ASP A 599 52.69 16.44 8.72
N GLU A 600 51.38 16.29 8.87
CA GLU A 600 50.58 17.03 9.85
C GLU A 600 50.96 16.65 11.29
N ARG A 601 51.22 15.37 11.53
CA ARG A 601 51.65 14.82 12.82
C ARG A 601 53.02 15.38 13.23
N LEU A 602 53.97 15.45 12.29
CA LEU A 602 55.29 16.07 12.46
C LEU A 602 55.17 17.58 12.73
N ARG A 603 54.41 18.32 11.89
CA ARG A 603 54.16 19.75 12.10
C ARG A 603 53.51 20.03 13.45
N ARG A 604 52.56 19.20 13.90
CA ARG A 604 51.94 19.31 15.23
C ARG A 604 52.94 19.02 16.36
N ARG A 605 53.78 18.00 16.22
CA ARG A 605 54.85 17.69 17.20
C ARG A 605 55.83 18.85 17.32
N GLU A 606 56.24 19.45 16.21
CA GLU A 606 57.17 20.58 16.19
C GLU A 606 56.56 21.86 16.77
N LEU A 607 55.32 22.21 16.38
CA LEU A 607 54.56 23.30 17.02
C LEU A 607 54.39 23.10 18.53
N ASN A 608 54.23 21.85 19.00
CA ASN A 608 54.17 21.56 20.42
C ASN A 608 55.55 21.68 21.10
N ARG A 609 56.65 21.28 20.45
CA ARG A 609 58.02 21.53 20.95
C ARG A 609 58.30 23.01 21.10
N ILE A 610 58.00 23.82 20.08
CA ILE A 610 58.14 25.28 20.11
C ILE A 610 57.35 25.87 21.28
N ARG A 611 56.06 25.55 21.41
CA ARG A 611 55.21 26.03 22.52
C ARG A 611 55.72 25.59 23.91
N MET A 612 56.29 24.39 24.03
CA MET A 612 56.89 23.92 25.28
C MET A 612 58.20 24.66 25.58
N ALA A 613 59.01 24.99 24.57
CA ALA A 613 60.22 25.79 24.71
C ALA A 613 59.91 27.26 25.06
N GLU A 614 58.84 27.84 24.49
CA GLU A 614 58.30 29.15 24.87
C GLU A 614 57.83 29.15 26.33
N ARG A 615 57.03 28.17 26.74
CA ARG A 615 56.59 28.02 28.15
C ARG A 615 57.78 27.90 29.11
N ARG A 616 58.80 27.12 28.77
CA ARG A 616 60.04 27.00 29.55
C ARG A 616 60.81 28.32 29.61
N ARG A 617 60.82 29.13 28.54
CA ARG A 617 61.42 30.48 28.55
C ARG A 617 60.64 31.44 29.46
N CYS A 618 59.32 31.48 29.37
CA CYS A 618 58.50 32.33 30.25
C CYS A 618 58.64 31.95 31.74
N LEU A 619 58.79 30.65 32.05
CA LEU A 619 59.07 30.18 33.41
C LEU A 619 60.45 30.62 33.92
N LYS A 620 61.48 30.63 33.06
CA LYS A 620 62.83 31.12 33.41
C LYS A 620 62.94 32.64 33.56
N THR A 621 61.94 33.41 33.13
CA THR A 621 61.88 34.87 33.26
C THR A 621 60.86 35.33 34.30
N ALA A 622 60.29 34.41 35.09
CA ALA A 622 59.48 34.75 36.25
C ALA A 622 60.41 35.10 37.43
N PRO A 623 60.25 36.25 38.12
CA PRO A 623 61.10 36.60 39.26
C PRO A 623 60.78 35.74 40.49
N GLY A 624 61.81 35.21 41.15
CA GLY A 624 61.68 34.50 42.43
C GLY A 624 61.75 32.97 42.32
N ALA A 625 62.90 32.43 41.92
CA ALA A 625 63.17 30.99 41.86
C ALA A 625 64.62 30.65 42.23
N ASP A 626 65.04 31.05 43.43
CA ASP A 626 66.26 30.54 44.08
C ASP A 626 65.90 29.31 44.92
N ASP A 627 65.99 28.13 44.29
CA ASP A 627 66.42 26.86 44.90
C ASP A 627 66.34 25.73 43.85
N PRO A 628 67.39 24.92 43.65
CA PRO A 628 67.36 23.80 42.70
C PRO A 628 66.89 22.50 43.37
N PRO A 629 65.85 21.81 42.84
CA PRO A 629 65.61 20.41 43.15
C PRO A 629 66.65 19.54 42.44
N ASP A 630 67.19 18.59 43.18
CA ASP A 630 68.22 17.64 42.74
C ASP A 630 67.76 16.79 41.53
N TYR A 631 68.69 16.42 40.66
CA TYR A 631 68.45 15.68 39.41
C TYR A 631 69.38 14.47 39.32
N ALA A 632 69.10 13.45 40.14
CA ALA A 632 69.67 12.12 40.03
C ALA A 632 68.54 11.06 40.02
N ASP A 633 68.68 10.07 39.14
CA ASP A 633 67.73 8.98 38.83
C ASP A 633 66.30 9.42 38.40
N ILE A 634 65.81 9.11 37.20
CA ILE A 634 65.75 7.76 36.60
C ILE A 634 65.86 7.87 35.07
N GLN A 635 66.79 7.12 34.47
CA GLN A 635 66.72 6.76 33.05
C GLN A 635 65.73 5.60 32.84
N SER A 636 65.17 5.50 31.63
CA SER A 636 64.46 4.33 31.09
C SER A 636 63.25 3.78 31.88
N SER A 637 62.05 3.98 31.34
CA SER A 637 61.21 2.84 30.95
C SER A 637 60.05 3.27 30.07
N ASP A 638 59.71 2.39 29.14
CA ASP A 638 58.62 2.55 28.19
C ASP A 638 57.22 2.36 28.81
N LEU A 639 56.27 3.08 28.21
CA LEU A 639 54.97 2.60 27.72
C LEU A 639 54.14 1.55 28.51
N THR A 640 52.83 1.82 28.51
CA THR A 640 51.65 0.93 28.68
C THR A 640 51.00 0.74 30.07
N SER A 641 49.66 0.71 30.01
CA SER A 641 48.66 0.13 30.93
C SER A 641 48.64 0.50 32.43
N ALA A 642 47.70 1.38 32.76
CA ALA A 642 46.55 1.12 33.66
C ALA A 642 46.73 0.32 34.98
N ASP A 643 46.63 1.06 36.09
CA ASP A 643 46.02 0.63 37.37
C ASP A 643 44.86 1.62 37.65
N VAL A 644 43.62 1.23 38.03
CA VAL A 644 43.15 0.28 39.04
C VAL A 644 43.51 0.71 40.47
N ARG A 645 42.57 1.39 41.13
CA ARG A 645 42.32 1.20 42.56
C ARG A 645 40.86 0.89 42.80
N ARG A 646 40.61 -0.33 43.31
CA ARG A 646 39.37 -0.71 43.98
C ARG A 646 39.42 -0.15 45.41
N GLU A 647 38.26 0.22 45.93
CA GLU A 647 37.98 0.08 47.35
C GLU A 647 36.83 -0.92 47.53
N SER A 648 36.97 -1.75 48.55
CA SER A 648 36.02 -2.71 49.15
C SER A 648 36.11 -2.46 50.66
N ASP A 649 35.11 -2.68 51.51
CA ASP A 649 34.11 -3.76 51.53
C ASP A 649 32.83 -3.31 52.34
N PRO A 650 31.89 -4.14 52.87
CA PRO A 650 30.46 -3.87 52.66
C PRO A 650 29.58 -3.93 53.95
N ARG A 651 28.26 -4.10 53.75
CA ARG A 651 27.20 -4.44 54.73
C ARG A 651 26.68 -3.32 55.65
N ALA A 652 25.56 -2.72 55.26
CA ALA A 652 24.53 -2.27 56.20
C ALA A 652 23.14 -2.33 55.57
N LEU A 653 22.23 -3.07 56.22
CA LEU A 653 20.75 -3.05 56.18
C LEU A 653 20.03 -2.65 54.87
N GLY A 654 19.27 -3.60 54.31
CA GLY A 654 18.09 -3.27 53.52
C GLY A 654 16.87 -2.97 54.39
N PHE A 655 15.89 -2.23 53.88
CA PHE A 655 14.56 -2.14 54.48
C PHE A 655 13.43 -2.09 53.43
N ARG A 656 12.24 -2.52 53.87
CA ARG A 656 11.02 -2.72 53.08
C ARG A 656 10.13 -1.47 53.03
N VAL A 657 9.47 -1.28 51.87
CA VAL A 657 8.02 -1.06 51.67
C VAL A 657 7.25 -0.16 52.67
N SER A 658 6.67 0.94 52.18
CA SER A 658 5.20 1.22 52.15
C SER A 658 4.86 2.74 52.14
N ALA A 659 3.61 3.02 51.78
CA ALA A 659 2.89 4.31 51.74
C ALA A 659 2.97 5.15 53.05
N ASN A 660 2.56 6.42 53.12
CA ASN A 660 1.39 7.03 52.45
C ASN A 660 1.35 8.58 52.55
N SER A 661 0.27 9.17 52.00
CA SER A 661 -0.27 10.53 52.17
C SER A 661 0.36 11.66 51.34
N GLY A 662 -0.50 12.52 50.79
CA GLY A 662 -0.11 13.59 49.88
C GLY A 662 -0.46 14.98 50.40
N ASN A 663 -0.20 16.00 49.57
CA ASN A 663 -1.05 17.18 49.54
C ASN A 663 -1.00 17.88 48.18
N SER A 664 -2.10 18.54 47.84
CA SER A 664 -2.35 19.21 46.57
C SER A 664 -1.88 20.66 46.55
N PHE A 665 -1.41 21.15 45.40
CA PHE A 665 -1.58 22.55 44.99
C PHE A 665 -1.54 22.66 43.46
N ALA A 666 -2.52 23.36 42.88
CA ALA A 666 -2.62 23.59 41.43
C ALA A 666 -2.20 25.02 41.08
N PRO A 667 -1.56 25.26 39.91
CA PRO A 667 -1.25 26.60 39.43
C PRO A 667 -2.49 27.28 38.78
N PRO A 668 -2.57 28.63 38.80
CA PRO A 668 -3.71 29.38 38.26
C PRO A 668 -3.71 29.48 36.71
N PRO A 669 -4.85 29.82 36.09
CA PRO A 669 -4.96 29.95 34.63
C PRO A 669 -4.28 31.23 34.10
N PRO A 670 -3.82 31.24 32.84
CA PRO A 670 -3.20 32.41 32.21
C PRO A 670 -4.23 33.49 31.82
N THR A 671 -3.78 34.76 31.85
CA THR A 671 -4.59 35.95 31.56
C THR A 671 -4.73 36.27 30.06
N GLU A 672 -5.75 37.05 29.69
CA GLU A 672 -6.24 37.26 28.32
C GLU A 672 -5.21 37.81 27.30
N ASP A 673 -4.16 38.51 27.73
CA ASP A 673 -3.12 39.07 26.85
C ASP A 673 -2.26 38.01 26.12
N ALA A 674 -2.38 36.74 26.49
CA ALA A 674 -1.76 35.63 25.78
C ALA A 674 -2.49 35.24 24.47
N MET A 675 -3.80 35.51 24.35
CA MET A 675 -4.59 35.09 23.18
C MET A 675 -4.37 35.97 21.93
N SER A 676 -4.11 37.27 22.10
CA SER A 676 -4.00 38.22 20.98
C SER A 676 -2.77 37.95 20.09
N ARG A 677 -1.66 37.45 20.67
CA ARG A 677 -0.44 37.15 19.90
C ARG A 677 -0.50 35.82 19.13
N ALA A 678 -1.39 34.89 19.50
CA ALA A 678 -1.49 33.57 18.87
C ALA A 678 -2.09 33.59 17.44
N PHE A 679 -2.85 34.62 17.08
CA PHE A 679 -3.53 34.69 15.77
C PHE A 679 -2.64 35.16 14.60
N SER A 680 -1.42 35.61 14.85
CA SER A 680 -0.51 36.13 13.82
C SER A 680 0.47 35.11 13.23
N SER A 681 0.51 33.87 13.76
CA SER A 681 1.49 32.84 13.40
C SER A 681 0.88 31.53 12.89
N LEU A 682 -0.30 31.58 12.25
CA LEU A 682 -0.88 30.44 11.52
C LEU A 682 -0.16 30.19 10.17
N ASN A 683 1.15 29.95 10.23
CA ASN A 683 1.84 29.18 9.20
C ASN A 683 1.70 27.71 9.58
N MET A 684 0.88 26.95 8.85
CA MET A 684 0.79 25.50 9.00
C MET A 684 2.19 24.88 8.95
N SER A 685 2.52 24.06 9.96
CA SER A 685 3.81 23.39 10.02
C SER A 685 3.94 22.34 8.92
N GLN A 686 5.14 22.23 8.33
CA GLN A 686 5.42 21.28 7.25
C GLN A 686 5.26 19.79 7.66
N SER A 687 5.14 19.50 8.95
CA SER A 687 4.73 18.20 9.50
C SER A 687 3.34 17.76 9.07
N ASP A 688 2.41 18.70 8.89
CA ASP A 688 0.98 18.38 8.91
C ASP A 688 0.50 17.89 7.54
N MET A 689 1.21 18.26 6.46
CA MET A 689 1.01 17.68 5.13
C MET A 689 1.68 16.32 4.94
N ALA A 690 2.62 15.93 5.82
CA ALA A 690 3.24 14.60 5.76
C ALA A 690 2.31 13.49 6.29
N MET A 691 1.39 13.83 7.21
CA MET A 691 0.42 12.89 7.80
C MET A 691 -0.77 12.54 6.88
N LEU A 692 -0.81 13.08 5.67
CA LEU A 692 -1.90 12.86 4.71
C LEU A 692 -1.94 11.45 4.11
N PHE A 693 -0.77 10.85 3.90
CA PHE A 693 -0.64 9.62 3.12
C PHE A 693 0.22 8.54 3.77
N HIS A 694 0.99 8.91 4.81
CA HIS A 694 1.87 8.00 5.52
C HIS A 694 1.07 6.75 5.95
N PRO A 695 1.31 5.57 5.35
CA PRO A 695 0.85 4.35 5.98
C PRO A 695 1.53 4.33 7.34
N GLY A 696 0.77 4.10 8.41
CA GLY A 696 1.39 3.83 9.71
C GLY A 696 2.46 2.76 9.55
N ARG A 697 3.51 2.80 10.38
CA ARG A 697 4.64 1.85 10.30
C ARG A 697 4.11 0.42 10.21
N LEU A 698 3.98 -0.08 8.98
CA LEU A 698 3.97 -1.50 8.70
C LEU A 698 5.24 -1.98 9.36
N MET A 699 5.09 -2.88 10.35
CA MET A 699 6.21 -3.27 11.20
C MET A 699 7.38 -3.69 10.33
N ASN A 700 8.58 -3.59 10.88
CA ASN A 700 9.73 -4.29 10.35
C ASN A 700 9.42 -5.80 10.36
N ILE A 701 8.82 -6.35 9.27
CA ILE A 701 8.48 -7.78 9.14
C ILE A 701 9.75 -8.56 8.78
N SER A 702 10.79 -8.33 9.59
CA SER A 702 12.03 -9.10 9.62
C SER A 702 11.90 -10.26 10.63
N GLN A 703 10.75 -10.93 10.63
CA GLN A 703 10.67 -12.31 11.07
C GLN A 703 10.28 -13.16 9.87
N PRO A 704 10.99 -14.27 9.60
CA PRO A 704 10.52 -15.25 8.64
C PRO A 704 9.24 -15.86 9.21
N ALA A 705 8.09 -15.31 8.79
CA ALA A 705 6.84 -16.02 8.92
C ALA A 705 7.06 -17.37 8.24
N SER A 706 7.02 -18.45 9.04
CA SER A 706 7.20 -19.80 8.55
C SER A 706 6.32 -20.00 7.32
N VAL A 707 6.90 -20.57 6.26
CA VAL A 707 6.13 -21.05 5.12
C VAL A 707 5.22 -22.14 5.67
N PHE A 708 4.01 -21.74 6.08
CA PHE A 708 3.01 -22.68 6.52
C PHE A 708 2.68 -23.54 5.30
N PRO A 709 2.75 -24.87 5.41
CA PRO A 709 2.36 -25.74 4.32
C PRO A 709 0.91 -25.42 3.93
N PRO A 710 0.52 -25.63 2.66
CA PRO A 710 -0.87 -25.48 2.28
C PRO A 710 -1.74 -26.30 3.25
N LEU A 711 -2.69 -25.64 3.91
CA LEU A 711 -3.68 -26.34 4.72
C LEU A 711 -4.29 -27.44 3.86
N PRO A 712 -4.42 -28.68 4.38
CA PRO A 712 -4.90 -29.81 3.60
C PRO A 712 -6.38 -29.61 3.30
N PHE A 713 -6.66 -28.91 2.20
CA PHE A 713 -7.92 -29.04 1.51
C PHE A 713 -8.01 -30.48 1.05
N ALA A 714 -9.07 -31.17 1.48
CA ALA A 714 -9.48 -32.41 0.84
C ALA A 714 -9.63 -32.15 -0.66
N ASP A 715 -9.25 -33.14 -1.48
CA ASP A 715 -9.38 -33.07 -2.93
C ASP A 715 -10.79 -32.59 -3.35
N PRO A 716 -10.91 -31.81 -4.44
CA PRO A 716 -12.22 -31.52 -4.99
C PRO A 716 -12.92 -32.84 -5.28
N LEU A 717 -14.07 -33.08 -4.63
CA LEU A 717 -14.85 -34.31 -4.70
C LEU A 717 -15.01 -34.77 -6.16
N THR A 718 -14.17 -35.72 -6.57
CA THR A 718 -14.28 -36.42 -7.84
C THR A 718 -15.55 -37.25 -7.79
N PHE A 719 -16.62 -36.71 -8.36
CA PHE A 719 -17.81 -37.49 -8.70
C PHE A 719 -17.42 -38.51 -9.78
N HIS A 720 -16.89 -39.64 -9.34
CA HIS A 720 -16.81 -40.85 -10.13
C HIS A 720 -18.23 -41.32 -10.44
N LEU A 721 -18.74 -40.90 -11.59
CA LEU A 721 -19.85 -41.59 -12.26
C LEU A 721 -19.35 -43.00 -12.62
N PRO A 722 -19.93 -44.08 -12.07
CA PRO A 722 -19.53 -45.42 -12.46
C PRO A 722 -20.02 -45.69 -13.88
N ALA A 723 -19.11 -46.15 -14.75
CA ALA A 723 -19.47 -46.64 -16.06
C ALA A 723 -20.33 -47.90 -15.92
N ALA A 724 -21.58 -47.84 -16.40
CA ALA A 724 -22.46 -48.99 -16.49
C ALA A 724 -22.78 -49.27 -17.96
N SER A 725 -22.50 -50.51 -18.33
CA SER A 725 -22.75 -51.20 -19.61
C SER A 725 -24.00 -50.78 -20.39
N SER A 726 -23.83 -50.78 -21.71
CA SER A 726 -24.86 -50.93 -22.72
C SER A 726 -26.03 -51.86 -22.33
N ASN A 727 -27.25 -51.39 -22.53
CA ASN A 727 -28.30 -52.21 -23.15
C ASN A 727 -29.33 -51.32 -23.84
N ALA A 728 -29.78 -51.73 -25.02
CA ALA A 728 -30.72 -50.98 -25.84
C ALA A 728 -32.16 -51.40 -25.56
N SER A 729 -33.09 -50.45 -25.56
CA SER A 729 -34.49 -50.71 -25.92
C SER A 729 -35.16 -49.47 -26.50
N ILE A 730 -35.93 -49.70 -27.56
CA ILE A 730 -36.78 -48.73 -28.26
C ILE A 730 -38.15 -48.70 -27.58
N VAL A 731 -38.84 -47.55 -27.56
CA VAL A 731 -40.30 -47.41 -27.79
C VAL A 731 -40.74 -45.92 -27.72
N GLN A 732 -41.73 -45.55 -28.54
CA GLN A 732 -42.31 -44.20 -28.68
C GLN A 732 -43.41 -43.92 -27.64
N HIS A 733 -43.71 -42.65 -27.31
CA HIS A 733 -45.04 -42.03 -27.58
C HIS A 733 -45.19 -40.54 -27.13
N GLN A 734 -45.49 -39.67 -28.12
CA GLN A 734 -46.62 -38.71 -28.20
C GLN A 734 -46.98 -37.63 -27.13
N LEU A 735 -47.23 -36.41 -27.66
CA LEU A 735 -48.23 -35.37 -27.27
C LEU A 735 -47.94 -34.55 -25.96
N ARG A 736 -48.37 -33.29 -25.77
CA ARG A 736 -49.23 -32.34 -26.53
C ARG A 736 -48.92 -30.86 -26.15
N HIS A 737 -49.19 -29.90 -27.04
CA HIS A 737 -49.26 -28.45 -26.72
C HIS A 737 -50.59 -28.06 -26.01
N PRO A 738 -50.67 -26.83 -25.45
CA PRO A 738 -51.50 -25.82 -26.13
C PRO A 738 -50.91 -24.38 -26.22
N ARG A 739 -51.47 -23.57 -27.13
CA ARG A 739 -51.27 -22.10 -27.30
C ARG A 739 -52.43 -21.31 -26.66
N PRO A 740 -52.39 -19.96 -26.65
CA PRO A 740 -53.22 -19.17 -27.60
C PRO A 740 -52.42 -18.06 -28.34
N HIS A 741 -52.53 -17.89 -29.68
CA HIS A 741 -53.48 -17.04 -30.48
C HIS A 741 -53.13 -15.52 -30.52
N VAL A 742 -52.68 -14.86 -31.63
CA VAL A 742 -53.30 -14.56 -32.98
C VAL A 742 -54.02 -13.18 -32.98
N ARG A 743 -53.92 -12.22 -33.93
CA ARG A 743 -53.21 -12.00 -35.24
C ARG A 743 -53.13 -10.47 -35.61
N PRO A 744 -52.53 -10.04 -36.76
CA PRO A 744 -52.18 -8.63 -37.09
C PRO A 744 -53.00 -7.99 -38.24
N VAL A 745 -52.61 -6.79 -38.72
CA VAL A 745 -52.98 -6.18 -40.02
C VAL A 745 -51.74 -5.58 -40.73
N LEU A 746 -51.73 -5.58 -42.07
CA LEU A 746 -50.65 -5.16 -42.98
C LEU A 746 -50.68 -3.67 -43.39
N GLY A 747 -49.61 -3.21 -44.06
CA GLY A 747 -49.56 -2.00 -44.88
C GLY A 747 -48.23 -1.87 -45.63
N GLU A 748 -48.19 -2.20 -46.92
CA GLU A 748 -46.99 -2.21 -47.78
C GLU A 748 -46.83 -0.93 -48.65
N VAL A 749 -45.69 -0.90 -49.37
CA VAL A 749 -45.44 -0.30 -50.71
C VAL A 749 -44.50 0.92 -50.78
N ASN A 750 -43.60 0.80 -51.77
CA ASN A 750 -42.39 1.54 -52.14
C ASN A 750 -42.71 2.50 -53.34
N PRO A 751 -41.78 2.95 -54.23
CA PRO A 751 -40.42 3.51 -54.09
C PRO A 751 -40.21 4.83 -54.91
N ARG A 752 -39.03 5.49 -54.81
CA ARG A 752 -38.09 5.82 -55.93
C ARG A 752 -37.04 6.93 -55.63
N GLN A 753 -35.76 6.59 -55.86
CA GLN A 753 -34.67 7.36 -56.55
C GLN A 753 -34.27 8.80 -56.07
N SER A 754 -32.99 9.23 -56.08
CA SER A 754 -31.70 8.60 -56.46
C SER A 754 -30.45 9.34 -55.90
N LEU A 755 -29.30 8.64 -55.89
CA LEU A 755 -27.90 9.11 -56.09
C LEU A 755 -27.30 10.26 -55.24
N ALA A 756 -26.31 9.93 -54.39
CA ALA A 756 -24.87 10.17 -54.67
C ALA A 756 -23.95 9.65 -53.53
N HIS A 757 -22.80 9.07 -53.89
CA HIS A 757 -21.67 8.67 -53.04
C HIS A 757 -20.48 9.65 -53.29
N PRO A 758 -19.29 9.62 -52.62
CA PRO A 758 -18.57 8.41 -52.16
C PRO A 758 -17.79 8.46 -50.82
N GLN A 759 -17.53 7.26 -50.26
CA GLN A 759 -16.25 6.75 -49.68
C GLN A 759 -15.63 7.42 -48.42
N GLN A 760 -14.88 6.77 -47.52
CA GLN A 760 -14.26 5.43 -47.29
C GLN A 760 -13.90 5.35 -45.77
N LEU A 761 -13.51 4.26 -45.08
CA LEU A 761 -13.77 2.81 -45.09
C LEU A 761 -13.29 2.26 -43.72
N LEU A 762 -13.70 1.05 -43.29
CA LEU A 762 -13.42 0.49 -41.95
C LEU A 762 -13.03 -1.00 -42.03
N ALA A 763 -11.90 -1.39 -41.40
CA ALA A 763 -11.45 -2.76 -41.10
C ALA A 763 -11.22 -3.71 -42.32
N THR A 764 -10.62 -4.93 -42.24
CA THR A 764 -10.46 -5.89 -41.13
C THR A 764 -9.37 -6.95 -41.44
N VAL A 765 -8.83 -7.60 -40.39
CA VAL A 765 -8.39 -9.03 -40.30
C VAL A 765 -7.08 -9.54 -40.95
N SER A 766 -6.37 -10.30 -40.09
CA SER A 766 -5.20 -11.19 -40.23
C SER A 766 -5.21 -12.24 -41.36
N THR A 767 -4.03 -12.58 -41.92
CA THR A 767 -3.41 -13.94 -41.85
C THR A 767 -2.03 -14.02 -42.55
N TYR A 768 -1.22 -15.02 -42.16
CA TYR A 768 0.14 -15.29 -42.69
C TYR A 768 0.15 -15.84 -44.13
N PRO A 769 1.24 -15.63 -44.89
CA PRO A 769 1.60 -16.47 -46.03
C PRO A 769 2.77 -17.43 -45.70
N ILE A 770 2.58 -18.71 -46.03
CA ILE A 770 3.66 -19.65 -46.35
C ILE A 770 3.83 -19.60 -47.87
N LEU A 771 5.07 -19.55 -48.38
CA LEU A 771 5.36 -19.94 -49.76
C LEU A 771 6.79 -20.52 -49.89
N SER A 772 6.91 -21.50 -50.78
CA SER A 772 8.04 -22.44 -50.89
C SER A 772 8.91 -22.17 -52.12
N GLY A 773 10.16 -22.66 -52.11
CA GLY A 773 11.09 -22.58 -53.25
C GLY A 773 12.13 -23.72 -53.25
N LEU A 774 12.38 -24.29 -54.43
CA LEU A 774 13.23 -25.47 -54.73
C LEU A 774 14.41 -25.02 -55.63
N ALA A 775 15.59 -25.66 -55.74
CA ALA A 775 16.19 -26.90 -55.19
C ALA A 775 17.74 -26.65 -55.08
N PRO A 776 18.70 -27.62 -55.13
CA PRO A 776 18.66 -29.09 -55.03
C PRO A 776 19.73 -29.72 -54.07
N LEU A 777 19.75 -31.06 -54.01
CA LEU A 777 20.70 -31.93 -53.28
C LEU A 777 22.12 -31.96 -53.87
N PRO A 778 23.12 -32.36 -53.05
CA PRO A 778 24.05 -33.41 -53.46
C PRO A 778 24.16 -34.59 -52.45
N GLY A 779 24.76 -35.70 -52.91
CA GLY A 779 24.75 -37.03 -52.27
C GLY A 779 25.81 -37.33 -51.18
N PRO A 780 26.00 -38.61 -50.80
CA PRO A 780 26.48 -38.99 -49.47
C PRO A 780 27.98 -39.34 -49.32
N ALA A 781 28.51 -39.02 -48.13
CA ALA A 781 29.64 -39.64 -47.38
C ALA A 781 31.05 -39.67 -48.03
N PRO A 782 32.13 -39.45 -47.25
CA PRO A 782 32.63 -40.51 -46.34
C PRO A 782 33.10 -40.04 -44.95
N GLN A 783 33.26 -41.00 -44.02
CA GLN A 783 33.96 -40.82 -42.73
C GLN A 783 35.47 -40.62 -42.94
N PRO A 784 36.18 -40.03 -41.95
CA PRO A 784 37.31 -40.80 -41.40
C PRO A 784 37.58 -40.67 -39.89
N ARG A 785 37.91 -41.84 -39.30
CA ARG A 785 38.91 -42.12 -38.22
C ARG A 785 38.81 -41.46 -36.84
N ALA A 786 39.14 -42.29 -35.85
CA ALA A 786 39.30 -41.96 -34.44
C ALA A 786 40.79 -41.90 -34.03
N GLU A 787 41.01 -41.57 -32.76
CA GLU A 787 42.25 -41.64 -31.94
C GLU A 787 43.28 -40.49 -32.06
N PRO A 788 44.06 -40.20 -30.98
CA PRO A 788 43.91 -40.59 -29.57
C PRO A 788 43.95 -39.43 -28.55
N THR A 789 43.66 -39.79 -27.31
CA THR A 789 43.77 -39.03 -26.06
C THR A 789 45.08 -38.24 -25.90
N THR A 790 45.02 -37.03 -25.31
CA THR A 790 46.19 -36.42 -24.68
C THR A 790 45.80 -35.78 -23.34
N THR A 791 46.32 -36.35 -22.26
CA THR A 791 46.11 -35.88 -20.89
C THR A 791 46.98 -34.63 -20.66
N GLN A 792 46.40 -33.51 -20.26
CA GLN A 792 47.15 -32.40 -19.67
C GLN A 792 46.62 -32.06 -18.29
N THR A 793 47.39 -32.48 -17.28
CA THR A 793 47.35 -31.95 -15.92
C THR A 793 47.73 -30.48 -15.92
N ILE A 794 46.91 -29.64 -15.26
CA ILE A 794 47.26 -28.24 -14.95
C ILE A 794 47.24 -28.09 -13.42
N GLU A 795 48.38 -27.67 -12.88
CA GLU A 795 48.58 -27.37 -11.46
C GLU A 795 47.80 -26.12 -11.00
N PRO A 796 47.51 -25.99 -9.69
CA PRO A 796 46.70 -24.88 -9.17
C PRO A 796 47.46 -23.55 -9.21
N GLN A 797 47.02 -22.62 -10.06
CA GLN A 797 47.52 -21.24 -10.02
C GLN A 797 46.90 -20.44 -8.87
N GLN A 798 47.75 -19.63 -8.22
CA GLN A 798 47.37 -18.67 -7.18
C GLN A 798 46.42 -17.58 -7.72
N PRO A 799 45.58 -16.96 -6.85
CA PRO A 799 44.55 -16.02 -7.29
C PRO A 799 45.15 -14.70 -7.81
N PRO A 800 44.70 -14.18 -8.97
CA PRO A 800 45.13 -12.87 -9.44
C PRO A 800 44.46 -11.75 -8.64
N SER A 801 45.27 -10.96 -7.94
CA SER A 801 44.86 -9.68 -7.38
C SER A 801 44.51 -8.69 -8.50
N SER A 802 43.23 -8.38 -8.70
CA SER A 802 42.81 -7.24 -9.53
C SER A 802 41.46 -6.67 -9.06
N ASN A 803 41.27 -5.37 -9.27
CA ASN A 803 40.19 -4.57 -8.70
C ASN A 803 38.84 -4.84 -9.40
N ALA A 804 38.11 -5.87 -8.95
CA ALA A 804 36.75 -6.15 -9.42
C ALA A 804 35.72 -5.18 -8.81
N THR A 805 35.47 -4.06 -9.49
CA THR A 805 34.30 -3.19 -9.28
C THR A 805 33.02 -4.04 -9.21
N SER A 806 32.17 -3.81 -8.21
CA SER A 806 31.10 -4.75 -7.84
C SER A 806 29.77 -4.03 -7.61
N TYR A 807 28.76 -4.35 -8.43
CA TYR A 807 27.66 -3.43 -8.76
C TYR A 807 26.29 -3.77 -8.13
N PHE A 808 25.40 -2.77 -8.11
CA PHE A 808 23.97 -2.89 -7.83
C PHE A 808 23.08 -2.48 -9.01
N TYR A 809 21.88 -3.04 -9.12
CA TYR A 809 20.91 -2.62 -10.13
C TYR A 809 19.87 -1.67 -9.56
N TYR A 810 19.60 -0.59 -10.27
CA TYR A 810 18.66 0.46 -9.88
C TYR A 810 17.44 0.48 -10.81
N LEU A 811 16.26 0.66 -10.23
CA LEU A 811 14.96 0.65 -10.90
C LEU A 811 14.11 1.87 -10.45
N PRO A 812 14.17 3.02 -11.16
CA PRO A 812 13.51 4.30 -10.84
C PRO A 812 12.03 4.43 -11.22
#